data_AF-A0A1W0WKF7-F1
#
_entry.id   AF-A0A1W0WKF7-F1
#
_cell.length_a   1.000
_cell.length_b   1.000
_cell.length_c   1.000
_cell.angle_alpha   90.00
_cell.angle_beta   90.00
_cell.angle_gamma   90.00
#
_symmetry.space_group_name_H-M   'P 1'
#
loop_
_entity.id
_entity.type
_entity.pdbx_description
1 polymer ?
#
loop_
_entity_poly.entity_id
_entity_poly.type
_entity_poly.pdbx_seq_one_letter_code
_entity_poly.pdbx_strand_id
1 'polypeptide(L)'
;MPRQGPPLAYMHRDEAVQALEKLIQEEEQLAVEIESLLIKKPEIQKTEKELQEIRESLAVLEADSQHMTQTLAFSAQLAESVSGKIRHLDRAKQRVEESLQRIEDILDLRFCTEGVQLAMQNEEYEVAAGHIHRFLKMDESVLFRSAEDMQQQNSLQASLALLHDAQQSLKTIIVAKFDEALNTGDLANVERLFKIFPLLNLHDVGLKKFCTYLCSNIADKAQTMLEHAQKTLQDPNQKKSSTFFVELITKLVEAVAQVVEMYQPLVETYYGSGHLLHFVRFLQTECDRQGLKVVDEFVKHRRFTERARQIRVLVRKTMKSASGGLHSVIDPLELDALLVEATLMNTRVDLYLRFIRKKLMSDFDALDSTKREKENRLKEMNAFLSGCQLSRTMQELIGDYITIEEYYMRQSMKKAISMEQVEEKALTSTMVDDVFFVVRKSIRRALSSASVDGICAILNHAVSLLQEDFADVLHAKLKNNNYVAYTIDLSQAYYSMLGTSTPVDMNLYDKNRKAYLAHLNDADVSMEYLKRLGETLETETSSLLPDISEHDKEKIRNTLQDLTQATHAFQVVVDFGISQLHTAILKPRIKPLVDAFNSVSHDISDEDYGAYEAADPFVENFVFNVRTLLGFFETALRKSNFDLLVKYVGAEIADQLEKAVLKQKYSRLGGIQLDKEVRSLLQYLSSITSWSIRDKFARITQVATILNVDSLVEFQDLWNPSSGITLAWRVTPSEARQILSLRSDFRSDEIKRLKL
;
A
#
# COMPACT_ATOMS: atom_id res chain seq x y z
N MET A 1 -12.94 -71.32 -68.82
CA MET A 1 -13.61 -70.96 -70.09
C MET A 1 -12.93 -71.68 -71.24
N PRO A 2 -13.60 -72.56 -72.00
CA PRO A 2 -13.03 -73.11 -73.22
C PRO A 2 -13.44 -72.23 -74.41
N ARG A 3 -12.46 -71.72 -75.16
CA ARG A 3 -12.68 -71.11 -76.48
C ARG A 3 -11.94 -71.93 -77.54
N GLN A 4 -12.75 -72.71 -78.26
CA GLN A 4 -12.72 -72.93 -79.71
C GLN A 4 -11.34 -73.15 -80.37
N GLY A 5 -11.07 -74.39 -80.76
CA GLY A 5 -10.06 -74.68 -81.77
C GLY A 5 -10.52 -74.26 -83.18
N PRO A 6 -9.61 -73.83 -84.06
CA PRO A 6 -9.78 -73.90 -85.51
C PRO A 6 -9.21 -75.24 -86.05
N PRO A 7 -9.68 -75.74 -87.21
CA PRO A 7 -9.31 -77.07 -87.71
C PRO A 7 -7.95 -77.10 -88.44
N LEU A 8 -7.32 -78.30 -88.43
CA LEU A 8 -5.98 -78.64 -88.91
C LEU A 8 -5.67 -78.30 -90.38
N ALA A 9 -4.42 -77.87 -90.66
CA ALA A 9 -3.59 -78.30 -91.81
C ALA A 9 -2.08 -77.87 -91.71
N TYR A 10 -1.18 -78.85 -91.48
CA TYR A 10 0.28 -79.02 -91.78
C TYR A 10 1.37 -77.90 -91.60
N MET A 11 2.42 -78.20 -90.80
CA MET A 11 3.73 -77.49 -90.62
C MET A 11 4.94 -78.40 -91.02
N HIS A 12 6.12 -77.84 -91.38
CA HIS A 12 7.29 -78.51 -92.01
C HIS A 12 8.45 -78.87 -91.03
N ARG A 13 9.41 -79.71 -91.47
CA ARG A 13 10.41 -80.47 -90.67
C ARG A 13 11.52 -79.66 -89.93
N ASP A 14 11.92 -78.48 -90.40
CA ASP A 14 13.03 -77.72 -89.77
C ASP A 14 12.67 -77.18 -88.38
N GLU A 15 11.38 -76.97 -88.12
CA GLU A 15 10.86 -76.54 -86.82
C GLU A 15 11.02 -77.61 -85.74
N ALA A 16 11.15 -78.89 -86.12
CA ALA A 16 11.27 -79.99 -85.17
C ALA A 16 12.68 -80.12 -84.55
N VAL A 17 13.75 -79.74 -85.28
CA VAL A 17 15.13 -79.88 -84.78
C VAL A 17 15.49 -78.74 -83.82
N GLN A 18 15.08 -77.51 -84.15
CA GLN A 18 15.22 -76.38 -83.23
C GLN A 18 14.42 -76.57 -81.93
N ALA A 19 13.29 -77.27 -82.00
CA ALA A 19 12.54 -77.61 -80.79
C ALA A 19 13.32 -78.58 -79.87
N LEU A 20 14.15 -79.49 -80.42
CA LEU A 20 14.88 -80.49 -79.65
C LEU A 20 16.07 -79.89 -78.86
N GLU A 21 16.90 -79.05 -79.48
CA GLU A 21 18.04 -78.42 -78.79
C GLU A 21 17.57 -77.49 -77.66
N LYS A 22 16.43 -76.83 -77.85
CA LYS A 22 15.81 -76.01 -76.82
C LYS A 22 15.37 -76.84 -75.61
N LEU A 23 14.84 -78.04 -75.85
CA LEU A 23 14.43 -78.95 -74.78
C LEU A 23 15.61 -79.46 -73.93
N ILE A 24 16.78 -79.69 -74.52
CA ILE A 24 17.96 -80.16 -73.78
C ILE A 24 18.51 -79.08 -72.85
N GLN A 25 18.58 -77.82 -73.32
CA GLN A 25 18.97 -76.70 -72.45
C GLN A 25 17.96 -76.46 -71.33
N GLU A 26 16.66 -76.63 -71.61
CA GLU A 26 15.61 -76.56 -70.58
C GLU A 26 15.78 -77.68 -69.54
N GLU A 27 16.18 -78.89 -69.95
CA GLU A 27 16.39 -80.02 -69.03
C GLU A 27 17.58 -79.82 -68.08
N GLU A 28 18.72 -79.30 -68.57
CA GLU A 28 19.88 -79.01 -67.70
C GLU A 28 19.58 -77.88 -66.70
N GLN A 29 18.84 -76.84 -67.11
CA GLN A 29 18.42 -75.77 -66.21
C GLN A 29 17.45 -76.28 -65.13
N LEU A 30 16.51 -77.14 -65.50
CA LEU A 30 15.58 -77.77 -64.56
C LEU A 30 16.30 -78.64 -63.52
N ALA A 31 17.35 -79.37 -63.91
CA ALA A 31 18.10 -80.21 -62.99
C ALA A 31 18.76 -79.39 -61.85
N VAL A 32 19.39 -78.27 -62.19
CA VAL A 32 20.02 -77.36 -61.22
C VAL A 32 18.97 -76.72 -60.30
N GLU A 33 17.81 -76.35 -60.85
CA GLU A 33 16.71 -75.78 -60.06
C GLU A 33 16.16 -76.79 -59.04
N ILE A 34 15.98 -78.06 -59.43
CA ILE A 34 15.51 -79.12 -58.54
C ILE A 34 16.47 -79.35 -57.37
N GLU A 35 17.77 -79.35 -57.61
CA GLU A 35 18.77 -79.58 -56.56
C GLU A 35 18.77 -78.43 -55.54
N SER A 36 18.58 -77.19 -56.01
CA SER A 36 18.44 -76.01 -55.14
C SER A 36 17.18 -76.05 -54.26
N LEU A 37 16.09 -76.65 -54.77
CA LEU A 37 14.83 -76.80 -54.04
C LEU A 37 14.90 -77.93 -53.01
N LEU A 38 15.61 -79.01 -53.29
CA LEU A 38 15.78 -80.14 -52.37
C LEU A 38 16.53 -79.74 -51.09
N ILE A 39 17.52 -78.86 -51.18
CA ILE A 39 18.27 -78.36 -50.01
C ILE A 39 17.36 -77.58 -49.05
N LYS A 40 16.30 -76.92 -49.55
CA LYS A 40 15.36 -76.12 -48.74
C LYS A 40 14.30 -76.96 -48.01
N LYS A 41 14.13 -78.23 -48.36
CA LYS A 41 13.07 -79.12 -47.82
C LYS A 41 13.14 -79.36 -46.29
N PRO A 42 14.31 -79.64 -45.66
CA PRO A 42 14.35 -79.91 -44.22
C PRO A 42 14.05 -78.67 -43.36
N GLU A 43 14.40 -77.47 -43.83
CA GLU A 43 14.05 -76.22 -43.14
C GLU A 43 12.54 -76.00 -43.11
N ILE A 44 11.85 -76.25 -44.23
CA ILE A 44 10.38 -76.13 -44.30
C ILE A 44 9.70 -77.12 -43.34
N GLN A 45 10.18 -78.36 -43.27
CA GLN A 45 9.61 -79.37 -42.36
C GLN A 45 9.80 -79.00 -40.88
N LYS A 46 10.88 -78.31 -40.53
CA LYS A 46 11.07 -77.78 -39.18
C LYS A 46 10.05 -76.69 -38.87
N THR A 47 9.85 -75.74 -39.78
CA THR A 47 8.83 -74.69 -39.62
C THR A 47 7.41 -75.23 -39.54
N GLU A 48 7.11 -76.32 -40.25
CA GLU A 48 5.80 -76.99 -40.20
C GLU A 48 5.50 -77.57 -38.81
N LYS A 49 6.49 -78.20 -38.17
CA LYS A 49 6.33 -78.70 -36.78
C LYS A 49 6.13 -77.58 -35.78
N GLU A 50 6.94 -76.52 -35.86
CA GLU A 50 6.81 -75.35 -34.96
C GLU A 50 5.43 -74.69 -35.13
N LEU A 51 4.94 -74.56 -36.36
CA LEU A 51 3.58 -74.07 -36.65
C LEU A 51 2.49 -74.98 -36.08
N GLN A 52 2.69 -76.29 -36.06
CA GLN A 52 1.72 -77.24 -35.53
C GLN A 52 1.59 -77.15 -34.01
N GLU A 53 2.71 -77.00 -33.28
CA GLU A 53 2.70 -76.76 -31.83
C GLU A 53 2.04 -75.41 -31.47
N ILE A 54 2.31 -74.36 -32.26
CA ILE A 54 1.64 -73.07 -32.12
C ILE A 54 0.13 -73.20 -32.37
N ARG A 55 -0.29 -73.98 -33.37
CA ARG A 55 -1.71 -74.19 -33.67
C ARG A 55 -2.44 -74.88 -32.51
N GLU A 56 -1.83 -75.88 -31.89
CA GLU A 56 -2.43 -76.59 -30.75
C GLU A 56 -2.57 -75.66 -29.53
N SER A 57 -1.54 -74.87 -29.22
CA SER A 57 -1.62 -73.88 -28.14
C SER A 57 -2.63 -72.76 -28.43
N LEU A 58 -2.75 -72.32 -29.68
CA LEU A 58 -3.76 -71.34 -30.10
C LEU A 58 -5.19 -71.88 -29.94
N ALA A 59 -5.41 -73.17 -30.22
CA ALA A 59 -6.73 -73.80 -30.07
C ALA A 59 -7.15 -73.90 -28.59
N VAL A 60 -6.22 -74.20 -27.68
CA VAL A 60 -6.48 -74.18 -26.23
C VAL A 60 -6.80 -72.76 -25.77
N LEU A 61 -6.02 -71.76 -26.21
CA LEU A 61 -6.26 -70.37 -25.88
C LEU A 61 -7.62 -69.86 -26.42
N GLU A 62 -8.03 -70.31 -27.61
CA GLU A 62 -9.33 -69.99 -28.17
C GLU A 62 -10.46 -70.60 -27.34
N ALA A 63 -10.33 -71.87 -26.92
CA ALA A 63 -11.31 -72.53 -26.04
C ALA A 63 -11.42 -71.82 -24.68
N ASP A 64 -10.31 -71.45 -24.05
CA ASP A 64 -10.29 -70.71 -22.78
C ASP A 64 -10.90 -69.31 -22.92
N SER A 65 -10.61 -68.61 -24.03
CA SER A 65 -11.20 -67.31 -24.35
C SER A 65 -12.71 -67.42 -24.56
N GLN A 66 -13.19 -68.44 -25.26
CA GLN A 66 -14.61 -68.70 -25.43
C GLN A 66 -15.30 -69.00 -24.08
N HIS A 67 -14.68 -69.83 -23.24
CA HIS A 67 -15.19 -70.13 -21.90
C HIS A 67 -15.25 -68.87 -21.00
N MET A 68 -14.21 -68.04 -21.03
CA MET A 68 -14.17 -66.78 -20.28
C MET A 68 -15.23 -65.79 -20.80
N THR A 69 -15.43 -65.71 -22.12
CA THR A 69 -16.48 -64.89 -22.72
C THR A 69 -17.87 -65.35 -22.29
N GLN A 70 -18.12 -66.66 -22.25
CA GLN A 70 -19.38 -67.22 -21.76
C GLN A 70 -19.60 -66.92 -20.27
N THR A 71 -18.55 -67.06 -19.45
CA THR A 71 -18.62 -66.77 -18.01
C THR A 71 -18.87 -65.28 -17.75
N LEU A 72 -18.21 -64.40 -18.50
CA LEU A 72 -18.45 -62.95 -18.46
C LEU A 72 -19.86 -62.59 -18.90
N ALA A 73 -20.35 -63.20 -19.99
CA ALA A 73 -21.73 -63.00 -20.45
C ALA A 73 -22.76 -63.45 -19.41
N PHE A 74 -22.53 -64.61 -18.79
CA PHE A 74 -23.39 -65.10 -17.70
C PHE A 74 -23.34 -64.18 -16.47
N SER A 75 -22.16 -63.74 -16.06
CA SER A 75 -21.98 -62.80 -14.95
C SER A 75 -22.66 -61.45 -15.23
N ALA A 76 -22.53 -60.94 -16.46
CA ALA A 76 -23.21 -59.72 -16.90
C ALA A 76 -24.73 -59.87 -16.89
N GLN A 77 -25.27 -60.97 -17.43
CA GLN A 77 -26.71 -61.26 -17.38
C GLN A 77 -27.22 -61.39 -15.94
N LEU A 78 -26.46 -62.06 -15.06
CA LEU A 78 -26.82 -62.18 -13.64
C LEU A 78 -26.81 -60.81 -12.97
N ALA A 79 -25.77 -59.99 -13.21
CA ALA A 79 -25.67 -58.63 -12.68
C ALA A 79 -26.79 -57.72 -13.18
N GLU A 80 -27.18 -57.84 -14.45
CA GLU A 80 -28.29 -57.08 -15.04
C GLU A 80 -29.65 -57.53 -14.47
N SER A 81 -29.85 -58.84 -14.29
CA SER A 81 -31.05 -59.39 -13.63
C SER A 81 -31.16 -58.97 -12.15
N VAL A 82 -30.05 -59.03 -11.40
CA VAL A 82 -29.99 -58.62 -10.00
C VAL A 82 -30.18 -57.10 -9.88
N SER A 83 -29.49 -56.31 -10.69
CA SER A 83 -29.64 -54.85 -10.72
C SER A 83 -31.05 -54.43 -11.15
N GLY A 84 -31.65 -55.14 -12.10
CA GLY A 84 -33.03 -54.93 -12.52
C GLY A 84 -34.02 -55.18 -11.38
N LYS A 85 -33.87 -56.31 -10.68
CA LYS A 85 -34.69 -56.62 -9.50
C LYS A 85 -34.49 -55.61 -8.36
N ILE A 86 -33.26 -55.18 -8.10
CA ILE A 86 -32.95 -54.15 -7.11
C ILE A 86 -33.59 -52.82 -7.50
N ARG A 87 -33.47 -52.36 -8.76
CA ARG A 87 -34.14 -51.14 -9.24
C ARG A 87 -35.66 -51.22 -9.13
N HIS A 88 -36.25 -52.39 -9.39
CA HIS A 88 -37.68 -52.61 -9.18
C HIS A 88 -38.07 -52.54 -7.70
N LEU A 89 -37.27 -53.13 -6.82
CA LEU A 89 -37.46 -53.05 -5.37
C LEU A 89 -37.28 -51.63 -4.85
N ASP A 90 -36.26 -50.89 -5.32
CA ASP A 90 -36.01 -49.50 -4.96
C ASP A 90 -37.14 -48.59 -5.44
N ARG A 91 -37.65 -48.79 -6.68
CA ARG A 91 -38.85 -48.07 -7.15
C ARG A 91 -40.07 -48.39 -6.30
N ALA A 92 -40.25 -49.65 -5.91
CA ALA A 92 -41.37 -50.04 -5.06
C ALA A 92 -41.24 -49.41 -3.66
N LYS A 93 -40.04 -49.45 -3.07
CA LYS A 93 -39.72 -48.84 -1.79
C LYS A 93 -39.92 -47.32 -1.83
N GLN A 94 -39.39 -46.63 -2.85
CA GLN A 94 -39.57 -45.20 -3.05
C GLN A 94 -41.06 -44.85 -3.17
N ARG A 95 -41.85 -45.61 -3.93
CA ARG A 95 -43.30 -45.38 -4.04
C ARG A 95 -44.03 -45.62 -2.71
N VAL A 96 -43.60 -46.59 -1.91
CA VAL A 96 -44.16 -46.84 -0.58
C VAL A 96 -43.79 -45.71 0.38
N GLU A 97 -42.54 -45.24 0.38
CA GLU A 97 -42.09 -44.09 1.16
C GLU A 97 -42.84 -42.80 0.75
N GLU A 98 -43.00 -42.55 -0.54
CA GLU A 98 -43.82 -41.44 -1.06
C GLU A 98 -45.28 -41.57 -0.65
N SER A 99 -45.85 -42.78 -0.67
CA SER A 99 -47.25 -43.00 -0.26
C SER A 99 -47.43 -42.83 1.25
N LEU A 100 -46.44 -43.22 2.05
CA LEU A 100 -46.45 -43.05 3.50
C LEU A 100 -46.34 -41.57 3.87
N GLN A 101 -45.42 -40.83 3.24
CA GLN A 101 -45.33 -39.38 3.39
C GLN A 101 -46.65 -38.68 3.02
N ARG A 102 -47.31 -39.10 1.93
CA ARG A 102 -48.62 -38.55 1.53
C ARG A 102 -49.71 -38.80 2.57
N ILE A 103 -49.73 -39.97 3.21
CA ILE A 103 -50.70 -40.28 4.28
C ILE A 103 -50.41 -39.41 5.50
N GLU A 104 -49.15 -39.24 5.87
CA GLU A 104 -48.73 -38.35 6.96
C GLU A 104 -49.13 -36.90 6.68
N ASP A 105 -48.93 -36.39 5.46
CA ASP A 105 -49.33 -35.04 5.07
C ASP A 105 -50.86 -34.83 5.13
N ILE A 106 -51.65 -35.84 4.73
CA ILE A 106 -53.13 -35.79 4.82
C ILE A 106 -53.61 -35.85 6.28
N LEU A 107 -52.98 -36.67 7.11
CA LEU A 107 -53.29 -36.73 8.54
C LEU A 107 -52.95 -35.40 9.21
N ASP A 108 -51.77 -34.86 8.92
CA ASP A 108 -51.34 -33.57 9.42
C ASP A 108 -52.25 -32.43 8.94
N LEU A 109 -52.76 -32.47 7.71
CA LEU A 109 -53.73 -31.50 7.20
C LEU A 109 -55.00 -31.51 8.06
N ARG A 110 -55.52 -32.70 8.41
CA ARG A 110 -56.69 -32.84 9.28
C ARG A 110 -56.39 -32.34 10.70
N PHE A 111 -55.25 -32.71 11.26
CA PHE A 111 -54.81 -32.21 12.57
C PHE A 111 -54.62 -30.69 12.57
N CYS A 112 -54.12 -30.10 11.48
CA CYS A 112 -54.00 -28.65 11.34
C CYS A 112 -55.38 -27.99 11.21
N THR A 113 -56.33 -28.54 10.46
CA THR A 113 -57.70 -27.99 10.40
C THR A 113 -58.40 -27.98 11.75
N GLU A 114 -58.38 -29.11 12.48
CA GLU A 114 -59.03 -29.24 13.78
C GLU A 114 -58.31 -28.40 14.84
N GLY A 115 -56.97 -28.43 14.84
CA GLY A 115 -56.12 -27.66 15.76
C GLY A 115 -56.26 -26.15 15.57
N VAL A 116 -56.32 -25.65 14.32
CA VAL A 116 -56.52 -24.22 14.06
C VAL A 116 -57.91 -23.77 14.50
N GLN A 117 -58.97 -24.55 14.24
CA GLN A 117 -60.32 -24.19 14.67
C GLN A 117 -60.44 -24.12 16.19
N LEU A 118 -59.89 -25.11 16.91
CA LEU A 118 -59.90 -25.13 18.37
C LEU A 118 -59.08 -23.97 18.96
N ALA A 119 -57.88 -23.74 18.42
CA ALA A 119 -56.99 -22.68 18.89
C ALA A 119 -57.55 -21.28 18.60
N MET A 120 -58.24 -21.09 17.47
CA MET A 120 -58.93 -19.83 17.18
C MET A 120 -60.13 -19.58 18.10
N GLN A 121 -60.86 -20.63 18.52
CA GLN A 121 -61.97 -20.50 19.48
C GLN A 121 -61.47 -20.17 20.90
N ASN A 122 -60.31 -20.69 21.29
CA ASN A 122 -59.71 -20.47 22.60
C ASN A 122 -58.82 -19.20 22.67
N GLU A 123 -58.75 -18.40 21.60
CA GLU A 123 -57.86 -17.24 21.46
C GLU A 123 -56.35 -17.54 21.63
N GLU A 124 -55.95 -18.79 21.41
CA GLU A 124 -54.55 -19.25 21.48
C GLU A 124 -53.84 -19.05 20.13
N TYR A 125 -53.54 -17.79 19.80
CA TYR A 125 -53.02 -17.42 18.47
C TYR A 125 -51.65 -18.02 18.12
N GLU A 126 -50.80 -18.33 19.11
CA GLU A 126 -49.48 -18.95 18.90
C GLU A 126 -49.61 -20.40 18.41
N VAL A 127 -50.52 -21.16 19.03
CA VAL A 127 -50.80 -22.55 18.65
C VAL A 127 -51.46 -22.58 17.28
N ALA A 128 -52.42 -21.68 17.04
CA ALA A 128 -53.05 -21.52 15.72
C ALA A 128 -52.01 -21.21 14.62
N ALA A 129 -51.07 -20.30 14.89
CA ALA A 129 -50.01 -19.96 13.95
C ALA A 129 -49.01 -21.11 13.74
N GLY A 130 -48.73 -21.91 14.76
CA GLY A 130 -47.90 -23.12 14.63
C GLY A 130 -48.51 -24.15 13.68
N HIS A 131 -49.83 -24.39 13.79
CA HIS A 131 -50.55 -25.27 12.87
C HIS A 131 -50.60 -24.70 11.44
N ILE A 132 -50.83 -23.39 11.29
CA ILE A 132 -50.79 -22.73 9.96
C ILE A 132 -49.38 -22.76 9.36
N HIS A 133 -48.33 -22.61 10.16
CA HIS A 133 -46.95 -22.70 9.69
C HIS A 133 -46.61 -24.10 9.17
N ARG A 134 -47.08 -25.15 9.86
CA ARG A 134 -46.95 -26.54 9.40
C ARG A 134 -47.68 -26.74 8.07
N PHE A 135 -48.89 -26.19 7.94
CA PHE A 135 -49.63 -26.19 6.68
C PHE A 135 -48.88 -25.46 5.55
N LEU A 136 -48.31 -24.28 5.80
CA LEU A 136 -47.57 -23.51 4.80
C LEU A 136 -46.26 -24.17 4.33
N LYS A 137 -45.74 -25.15 5.07
CA LYS A 137 -44.60 -25.97 4.66
C LYS A 137 -45.00 -27.17 3.79
N MET A 138 -46.28 -27.51 3.73
CA MET A 138 -46.80 -28.59 2.87
C MET A 138 -46.97 -28.10 1.44
N ASP A 139 -46.68 -28.97 0.48
CA ASP A 139 -46.82 -28.66 -0.93
C ASP A 139 -48.26 -28.89 -1.40
N GLU A 140 -49.01 -27.79 -1.59
CA GLU A 140 -50.40 -27.83 -2.06
C GLU A 140 -50.56 -28.63 -3.36
N SER A 141 -49.57 -28.57 -4.26
CA SER A 141 -49.63 -29.22 -5.57
C SER A 141 -49.62 -30.76 -5.48
N VAL A 142 -49.00 -31.31 -4.43
CA VAL A 142 -48.92 -32.75 -4.15
C VAL A 142 -50.21 -33.24 -3.51
N LEU A 143 -50.84 -32.41 -2.66
CA LEU A 143 -52.13 -32.68 -2.04
C LEU A 143 -53.27 -32.69 -3.06
N PHE A 144 -53.28 -31.77 -4.03
CA PHE A 144 -54.28 -31.73 -5.10
C PHE A 144 -54.24 -32.98 -6.00
N ARG A 145 -53.05 -33.45 -6.39
CA ARG A 145 -52.88 -34.69 -7.17
C ARG A 145 -53.35 -35.93 -6.40
N SER A 146 -53.20 -35.92 -5.08
CA SER A 146 -53.61 -37.03 -4.20
C SER A 146 -55.14 -37.08 -3.99
N ALA A 147 -55.84 -35.95 -4.15
CA ALA A 147 -57.29 -35.88 -4.02
C ALA A 147 -58.06 -36.41 -5.25
N GLU A 148 -57.45 -36.37 -6.44
CA GLU A 148 -58.04 -36.91 -7.68
C GLU A 148 -58.18 -38.44 -7.63
N ASP A 149 -57.26 -39.15 -6.96
CA ASP A 149 -57.24 -40.62 -6.89
C ASP A 149 -58.20 -41.22 -5.83
N MET A 150 -58.65 -40.44 -4.84
CA MET A 150 -59.34 -40.98 -3.64
C MET A 150 -60.85 -40.68 -3.53
N GLN A 151 -61.51 -40.09 -4.54
CA GLN A 151 -62.95 -39.71 -4.49
C GLN A 151 -63.36 -38.80 -3.29
N GLN A 152 -62.39 -38.25 -2.52
CA GLN A 152 -62.59 -37.34 -1.39
C GLN A 152 -62.27 -35.87 -1.73
N GLN A 153 -62.43 -35.49 -2.98
CA GLN A 153 -62.11 -34.14 -3.48
C GLN A 153 -62.81 -33.03 -2.68
N ASN A 154 -64.10 -33.22 -2.35
CA ASN A 154 -64.90 -32.18 -1.69
C ASN A 154 -64.51 -31.92 -0.23
N SER A 155 -64.11 -32.94 0.53
CA SER A 155 -63.76 -32.77 1.94
C SER A 155 -62.37 -32.15 2.11
N LEU A 156 -61.39 -32.57 1.29
CA LEU A 156 -60.05 -31.96 1.30
C LEU A 156 -60.09 -30.50 0.84
N GLN A 157 -60.88 -30.20 -0.20
CA GLN A 157 -61.02 -28.84 -0.70
C GLN A 157 -61.73 -27.91 0.31
N ALA A 158 -62.71 -28.43 1.06
CA ALA A 158 -63.33 -27.69 2.16
C ALA A 158 -62.34 -27.45 3.32
N SER A 159 -61.53 -28.46 3.68
CA SER A 159 -60.47 -28.33 4.70
C SER A 159 -59.41 -27.29 4.31
N LEU A 160 -59.00 -27.24 3.04
CA LEU A 160 -58.06 -26.24 2.53
C LEU A 160 -58.68 -24.83 2.51
N ALA A 161 -59.93 -24.69 2.06
CA ALA A 161 -60.65 -23.42 2.09
C ALA A 161 -60.77 -22.88 3.53
N LEU A 162 -61.13 -23.75 4.49
CA LEU A 162 -61.22 -23.37 5.90
C LEU A 162 -59.86 -22.96 6.49
N LEU A 163 -58.75 -23.61 6.09
CA LEU A 163 -57.41 -23.20 6.51
C LEU A 163 -56.99 -21.86 5.93
N HIS A 164 -57.31 -21.57 4.66
CA HIS A 164 -57.05 -20.26 4.07
C HIS A 164 -57.89 -19.15 4.70
N ASP A 165 -59.18 -19.41 4.97
CA ASP A 165 -60.06 -18.46 5.66
C ASP A 165 -59.56 -18.20 7.10
N ALA A 166 -59.15 -19.26 7.81
CA ALA A 166 -58.56 -19.15 9.14
C ALA A 166 -57.21 -18.40 9.11
N GLN A 167 -56.36 -18.67 8.10
CA GLN A 167 -55.11 -17.95 7.87
C GLN A 167 -55.36 -16.46 7.67
N GLN A 168 -56.30 -16.08 6.79
CA GLN A 168 -56.59 -14.68 6.49
C GLN A 168 -57.23 -13.96 7.69
N SER A 169 -58.10 -14.64 8.42
CA SER A 169 -58.69 -14.14 9.67
C SER A 169 -57.61 -13.92 10.74
N LEU A 170 -56.73 -14.91 10.95
CA LEU A 170 -55.65 -14.83 11.93
C LEU A 170 -54.64 -13.72 11.58
N LYS A 171 -54.29 -13.56 10.30
CA LYS A 171 -53.45 -12.44 9.82
C LYS A 171 -54.06 -11.09 10.18
N THR A 172 -55.37 -10.93 9.98
CA THR A 172 -56.08 -9.67 10.27
C THR A 172 -56.12 -9.39 11.77
N ILE A 173 -56.43 -10.39 12.58
CA ILE A 173 -56.49 -10.28 14.05
C ILE A 173 -55.12 -9.94 14.63
N ILE A 174 -54.05 -10.63 14.20
CA ILE A 174 -52.70 -10.39 14.70
C ILE A 174 -52.22 -8.99 14.33
N VAL A 175 -52.46 -8.53 13.10
CA VAL A 175 -52.10 -7.17 12.70
C VAL A 175 -52.81 -6.13 13.57
N ALA A 176 -54.11 -6.31 13.81
CA ALA A 176 -54.89 -5.40 14.66
C ALA A 176 -54.43 -5.41 16.13
N LYS A 177 -54.24 -6.60 16.73
CA LYS A 177 -53.75 -6.73 18.11
C LYS A 177 -52.30 -6.26 18.26
N PHE A 178 -51.48 -6.39 17.22
CA PHE A 178 -50.13 -5.84 17.21
C PHE A 178 -50.16 -4.30 17.23
N ASP A 179 -51.00 -3.69 16.39
CA ASP A 179 -51.14 -2.23 16.37
C ASP A 179 -51.69 -1.69 17.71
N GLU A 180 -52.60 -2.43 18.35
CA GLU A 180 -53.08 -2.10 19.71
C GLU A 180 -51.96 -2.20 20.75
N ALA A 181 -51.15 -3.27 20.71
CA ALA A 181 -50.01 -3.46 21.62
C ALA A 181 -48.91 -2.39 21.43
N LEU A 182 -48.69 -1.95 20.18
CA LEU A 182 -47.78 -0.85 19.87
C LEU A 182 -48.27 0.49 20.45
N ASN A 183 -49.58 0.75 20.40
CA ASN A 183 -50.17 1.98 20.93
C ASN A 183 -50.19 2.02 22.47
N THR A 184 -50.32 0.87 23.13
CA THR A 184 -50.32 0.77 24.60
C THR A 184 -48.90 0.67 25.20
N GLY A 185 -47.88 0.43 24.37
CA GLY A 185 -46.47 0.35 24.80
C GLY A 185 -46.13 -0.95 25.54
N ASP A 186 -46.93 -2.01 25.37
CA ASP A 186 -46.72 -3.29 26.04
C ASP A 186 -45.64 -4.13 25.33
N LEU A 187 -44.39 -3.98 25.79
CA LEU A 187 -43.21 -4.67 25.26
C LEU A 187 -43.37 -6.20 25.24
N ALA A 188 -44.04 -6.79 26.25
CA ALA A 188 -44.16 -8.25 26.35
C ALA A 188 -45.10 -8.80 25.27
N ASN A 189 -46.23 -8.13 25.04
CA ASN A 189 -47.17 -8.52 24.00
C ASN A 189 -46.63 -8.22 22.59
N VAL A 190 -45.87 -7.13 22.42
CA VAL A 190 -45.19 -6.84 21.15
C VAL A 190 -44.17 -7.93 20.80
N GLU A 191 -43.30 -8.33 21.73
CA GLU A 191 -42.36 -9.43 21.48
C GLU A 191 -43.05 -10.76 21.21
N ARG A 192 -44.13 -11.04 21.94
CA ARG A 192 -44.93 -12.26 21.75
C ARG A 192 -45.53 -12.33 20.36
N LEU A 193 -46.25 -11.29 19.94
CA LEU A 193 -46.88 -11.21 18.62
C LEU A 193 -45.84 -11.11 17.50
N PHE A 194 -44.68 -10.49 17.74
CA PHE A 194 -43.58 -10.40 16.77
C PHE A 194 -43.05 -11.78 16.36
N LYS A 195 -43.05 -12.77 17.26
CA LYS A 195 -42.68 -14.17 16.96
C LYS A 195 -43.68 -14.90 16.07
N ILE A 196 -44.91 -14.40 15.98
CA ILE A 196 -46.00 -15.05 15.24
C ILE A 196 -45.99 -14.67 13.75
N PHE A 197 -45.53 -13.47 13.39
CA PHE A 197 -45.48 -13.01 12.00
C PHE A 197 -44.69 -13.94 11.04
N PRO A 198 -43.50 -14.46 11.41
CA PRO A 198 -42.76 -15.43 10.60
C PRO A 198 -43.55 -16.70 10.31
N LEU A 199 -44.27 -17.20 11.33
CA LEU A 199 -45.08 -18.43 11.22
C LEU A 199 -46.17 -18.31 10.15
N LEU A 200 -46.64 -17.08 9.88
CA LEU A 200 -47.68 -16.78 8.88
C LEU A 200 -47.15 -16.35 7.52
N ASN A 201 -45.84 -16.48 7.27
CA ASN A 201 -45.15 -15.95 6.09
C ASN A 201 -45.29 -14.42 5.92
N LEU A 202 -45.44 -13.68 7.02
CA LEU A 202 -45.55 -12.22 7.05
C LEU A 202 -44.29 -11.54 7.62
N HIS A 203 -43.11 -12.05 7.23
CA HIS A 203 -41.81 -11.57 7.70
C HIS A 203 -41.65 -10.04 7.51
N ASP A 204 -41.92 -9.52 6.31
CA ASP A 204 -41.72 -8.10 5.99
C ASP A 204 -42.70 -7.18 6.75
N VAL A 205 -43.94 -7.62 6.94
CA VAL A 205 -44.97 -6.82 7.62
C VAL A 205 -44.66 -6.70 9.10
N GLY A 206 -44.27 -7.82 9.73
CA GLY A 206 -43.86 -7.85 11.14
C GLY A 206 -42.62 -7.00 11.38
N LEU A 207 -41.58 -7.18 10.56
CA LEU A 207 -40.36 -6.37 10.64
C LEU A 207 -40.65 -4.88 10.45
N LYS A 208 -41.44 -4.49 9.44
CA LYS A 208 -41.74 -3.09 9.18
C LYS A 208 -42.49 -2.43 10.33
N LYS A 209 -43.54 -3.06 10.87
CA LYS A 209 -44.32 -2.49 11.98
C LYS A 209 -43.49 -2.40 13.26
N PHE A 210 -42.75 -3.45 13.60
CA PHE A 210 -41.88 -3.46 14.77
C PHE A 210 -40.75 -2.42 14.65
N CYS A 211 -40.09 -2.34 13.50
CA CYS A 211 -39.08 -1.32 13.24
C CYS A 211 -39.65 0.09 13.33
N THR A 212 -40.88 0.32 12.85
CA THR A 212 -41.52 1.65 12.92
C THR A 212 -41.71 2.09 14.37
N TYR A 213 -42.13 1.19 15.26
CA TYR A 213 -42.24 1.45 16.70
C TYR A 213 -40.88 1.76 17.33
N LEU A 214 -39.86 0.94 17.04
CA LEU A 214 -38.51 1.18 17.53
C LEU A 214 -37.95 2.52 17.02
N CYS A 215 -38.22 2.88 15.76
CA CYS A 215 -37.84 4.16 15.19
C CYS A 215 -38.54 5.32 15.91
N SER A 216 -39.82 5.21 16.27
CA SER A 216 -40.52 6.23 17.07
C SER A 216 -39.86 6.41 18.44
N ASN A 217 -39.54 5.32 19.12
CA ASN A 217 -38.87 5.37 20.43
C ASN A 217 -37.46 6.00 20.34
N ILE A 218 -36.71 5.71 19.28
CA ILE A 218 -35.42 6.33 19.02
C ILE A 218 -35.60 7.82 18.71
N ALA A 219 -36.62 8.19 17.92
CA ALA A 219 -36.93 9.57 17.59
C ALA A 219 -37.29 10.40 18.83
N ASP A 220 -38.12 9.87 19.73
CA ASP A 220 -38.51 10.55 20.96
C ASP A 220 -37.32 10.72 21.92
N LYS A 221 -36.48 9.68 22.07
CA LYS A 221 -35.22 9.77 22.82
C LYS A 221 -34.26 10.79 22.20
N ALA A 222 -34.09 10.77 20.88
CA ALA A 222 -33.21 11.71 20.18
C ALA A 222 -33.72 13.15 20.29
N GLN A 223 -35.03 13.37 20.18
CA GLN A 223 -35.64 14.68 20.29
C GLN A 223 -35.51 15.24 21.71
N THR A 224 -35.80 14.45 22.75
CA THR A 224 -35.61 14.88 24.15
C THR A 224 -34.14 15.19 24.45
N MET A 225 -33.20 14.40 23.92
CA MET A 225 -31.77 14.68 24.01
C MET A 225 -31.40 16.00 23.31
N LEU A 226 -31.96 16.25 22.12
CA LEU A 226 -31.70 17.46 21.33
C LEU A 226 -32.31 18.70 22.00
N GLU A 227 -33.51 18.62 22.56
CA GLU A 227 -34.15 19.70 23.31
C GLU A 227 -33.42 20.05 24.60
N HIS A 228 -32.99 19.02 25.35
CA HIS A 228 -32.13 19.20 26.52
C HIS A 228 -30.79 19.84 26.10
N ALA A 229 -30.21 19.35 25.01
CA ALA A 229 -28.98 19.90 24.44
C ALA A 229 -29.12 21.38 24.04
N GLN A 230 -30.20 21.77 23.37
CA GLN A 230 -30.48 23.16 22.99
C GLN A 230 -30.63 24.09 24.20
N LYS A 231 -31.26 23.62 25.29
CA LYS A 231 -31.38 24.39 26.53
C LYS A 231 -30.01 24.63 27.18
N THR A 232 -29.15 23.62 27.16
CA THR A 232 -27.78 23.71 27.71
C THR A 232 -26.86 24.62 26.88
N LEU A 233 -27.03 24.66 25.55
CA LEU A 233 -26.27 25.54 24.65
C LEU A 233 -26.54 27.04 24.84
N GLN A 234 -27.64 27.41 25.51
CA GLN A 234 -27.96 28.81 25.83
C GLN A 234 -27.10 29.34 26.98
N ASP A 235 -26.41 28.48 27.73
CA ASP A 235 -25.57 28.85 28.85
C ASP A 235 -24.19 29.35 28.37
N PRO A 236 -23.79 30.61 28.65
CA PRO A 236 -22.57 31.23 28.09
C PRO A 236 -21.26 30.52 28.44
N ASN A 237 -21.22 29.75 29.55
CA ASN A 237 -20.03 28.99 29.94
C ASN A 237 -19.84 27.68 29.15
N GLN A 238 -20.90 27.10 28.59
CA GLN A 238 -20.83 25.85 27.81
C GLN A 238 -20.70 26.07 26.30
N LYS A 239 -20.86 27.31 25.81
CA LYS A 239 -20.59 27.68 24.40
C LYS A 239 -19.20 27.27 23.90
N LYS A 240 -18.24 27.07 24.79
CA LYS A 240 -16.85 26.68 24.49
C LYS A 240 -16.55 25.19 24.68
N SER A 241 -17.49 24.36 25.12
CA SER A 241 -17.22 22.93 25.23
C SER A 241 -17.05 22.34 23.83
N SER A 242 -15.84 21.85 23.54
CA SER A 242 -15.45 21.28 22.24
C SER A 242 -15.95 19.85 22.03
N THR A 243 -16.65 19.25 23.00
CA THR A 243 -17.07 17.84 22.99
C THR A 243 -18.59 17.66 22.96
N PHE A 244 -19.35 18.75 22.97
CA PHE A 244 -20.79 18.68 23.17
C PHE A 244 -21.52 17.95 22.03
N PHE A 245 -21.26 18.33 20.77
CA PHE A 245 -21.92 17.68 19.64
C PHE A 245 -21.40 16.25 19.42
N VAL A 246 -20.16 15.99 19.83
CA VAL A 246 -19.59 14.63 19.88
C VAL A 246 -20.37 13.75 20.85
N GLU A 247 -20.64 14.22 22.08
CA GLU A 247 -21.41 13.46 23.07
C GLU A 247 -22.84 13.19 22.59
N LEU A 248 -23.48 14.17 21.96
CA LEU A 248 -24.83 14.03 21.43
C LEU A 248 -24.91 12.96 20.32
N ILE A 249 -24.00 13.02 19.35
CA ILE A 249 -23.99 12.02 18.27
C ILE A 249 -23.57 10.64 18.80
N THR A 250 -22.67 10.58 19.79
CA THR A 250 -22.26 9.33 20.43
C THR A 250 -23.45 8.66 21.11
N LYS A 251 -24.21 9.39 21.92
CA LYS A 251 -25.42 8.86 22.59
C LYS A 251 -26.47 8.40 21.60
N LEU A 252 -26.64 9.10 20.47
CA LEU A 252 -27.57 8.70 19.41
C LEU A 252 -27.16 7.37 18.78
N VAL A 253 -25.91 7.24 18.32
CA VAL A 253 -25.45 6.00 17.67
C VAL A 253 -25.38 4.83 18.66
N GLU A 254 -25.04 5.08 19.92
CA GLU A 254 -25.10 4.09 20.99
C GLU A 254 -26.53 3.61 21.26
N ALA A 255 -27.52 4.51 21.29
CA ALA A 255 -28.93 4.12 21.45
C ALA A 255 -29.40 3.20 20.32
N VAL A 256 -29.01 3.49 19.07
CA VAL A 256 -29.34 2.62 17.93
C VAL A 256 -28.59 1.29 18.02
N ALA A 257 -27.30 1.31 18.37
CA ALA A 257 -26.49 0.10 18.54
C ALA A 257 -27.06 -0.83 19.62
N GLN A 258 -27.50 -0.27 20.75
CA GLN A 258 -28.14 -1.02 21.84
C GLN A 258 -29.45 -1.69 21.40
N VAL A 259 -30.27 -0.98 20.61
CA VAL A 259 -31.51 -1.55 20.05
C VAL A 259 -31.20 -2.71 19.10
N VAL A 260 -30.16 -2.57 18.26
CA VAL A 260 -29.71 -3.65 17.37
C VAL A 260 -29.22 -4.85 18.19
N GLU A 261 -28.40 -4.62 19.21
CA GLU A 261 -27.83 -5.69 20.04
C GLU A 261 -28.89 -6.45 20.84
N MET A 262 -29.88 -5.74 21.39
CA MET A 262 -30.96 -6.35 22.17
C MET A 262 -31.90 -7.22 21.32
N TYR A 263 -32.24 -6.77 20.10
CA TYR A 263 -33.21 -7.49 19.25
C TYR A 263 -32.57 -8.39 18.19
N GLN A 264 -31.24 -8.37 18.02
CA GLN A 264 -30.53 -9.28 17.12
C GLN A 264 -30.87 -10.76 17.38
N PRO A 265 -30.81 -11.30 18.62
CA PRO A 265 -31.11 -12.71 18.87
C PRO A 265 -32.55 -13.08 18.51
N LEU A 266 -33.49 -12.14 18.70
CA LEU A 266 -34.91 -12.34 18.40
C LEU A 266 -35.14 -12.46 16.88
N VAL A 267 -34.47 -11.62 16.08
CA VAL A 267 -34.57 -11.67 14.62
C VAL A 267 -33.90 -12.94 14.08
N GLU A 268 -32.68 -13.25 14.52
CA GLU A 268 -31.93 -14.43 14.06
C GLU A 268 -32.64 -15.74 14.41
N THR A 269 -33.24 -15.85 15.61
CA THR A 269 -33.91 -17.07 16.07
C THR A 269 -35.25 -17.32 15.37
N TYR A 270 -36.07 -16.28 15.16
CA TYR A 270 -37.46 -16.46 14.70
C TYR A 270 -37.70 -16.11 13.23
N TYR A 271 -36.96 -15.14 12.66
CA TYR A 271 -37.09 -14.75 11.25
C TYR A 271 -36.03 -15.45 10.38
N GLY A 272 -34.97 -15.99 11.00
CA GLY A 272 -33.89 -16.69 10.31
C GLY A 272 -32.83 -15.75 9.74
N SER A 273 -31.70 -16.35 9.36
CA SER A 273 -30.51 -15.64 8.93
C SER A 273 -30.70 -14.87 7.62
N GLY A 274 -30.15 -13.67 7.53
CA GLY A 274 -30.29 -12.76 6.39
C GLY A 274 -31.38 -11.70 6.50
N HIS A 275 -32.32 -11.83 7.45
CA HIS A 275 -33.33 -10.79 7.72
C HIS A 275 -32.80 -9.65 8.59
N LEU A 276 -31.63 -9.83 9.23
CA LEU A 276 -30.98 -8.78 10.03
C LEU A 276 -30.63 -7.56 9.19
N LEU A 277 -30.22 -7.75 7.92
CA LEU A 277 -29.96 -6.63 7.00
C LEU A 277 -31.22 -5.76 6.79
N HIS A 278 -32.40 -6.37 6.67
CA HIS A 278 -33.65 -5.65 6.49
C HIS A 278 -34.03 -4.87 7.76
N PHE A 279 -33.84 -5.47 8.93
CA PHE A 279 -34.03 -4.83 10.23
C PHE A 279 -33.11 -3.61 10.41
N VAL A 280 -31.81 -3.78 10.17
CA VAL A 280 -30.81 -2.70 10.28
C VAL A 280 -31.09 -1.57 9.29
N ARG A 281 -31.61 -1.86 8.09
CA ARG A 281 -31.98 -0.83 7.11
C ARG A 281 -32.99 0.18 7.65
N PHE A 282 -34.02 -0.28 8.34
CA PHE A 282 -35.02 0.63 8.94
C PHE A 282 -34.41 1.47 10.06
N LEU A 283 -33.69 0.83 10.99
CA LEU A 283 -33.07 1.54 12.12
C LEU A 283 -32.02 2.55 11.66
N GLN A 284 -31.22 2.21 10.65
CA GLN A 284 -30.24 3.12 10.06
C GLN A 284 -30.91 4.30 9.37
N THR A 285 -32.07 4.13 8.74
CA THR A 285 -32.81 5.24 8.11
C THR A 285 -33.26 6.25 9.17
N GLU A 286 -33.68 5.79 10.35
CA GLU A 286 -34.01 6.69 11.46
C GLU A 286 -32.75 7.29 12.11
N CYS A 287 -31.68 6.50 12.24
CA CYS A 287 -30.36 7.00 12.68
C CYS A 287 -29.86 8.12 11.77
N ASP A 288 -30.00 7.96 10.44
CA ASP A 288 -29.71 8.97 9.44
C ASP A 288 -30.55 10.23 9.71
N ARG A 289 -31.87 10.10 9.83
CA ARG A 289 -32.77 11.23 10.03
C ARG A 289 -32.43 12.05 11.29
N GLN A 290 -32.16 11.39 12.41
CA GLN A 290 -31.83 12.08 13.66
C GLN A 290 -30.38 12.56 13.68
N GLY A 291 -29.45 11.79 13.13
CA GLY A 291 -28.04 12.14 13.02
C GLY A 291 -27.82 13.38 12.16
N LEU A 292 -28.57 13.51 11.05
CA LEU A 292 -28.54 14.71 10.22
C LEU A 292 -28.96 15.96 10.99
N LYS A 293 -29.99 15.89 11.84
CA LYS A 293 -30.38 17.05 12.67
C LYS A 293 -29.26 17.48 13.61
N VAL A 294 -28.53 16.52 14.20
CA VAL A 294 -27.39 16.81 15.09
C VAL A 294 -26.25 17.45 14.32
N VAL A 295 -25.91 16.93 13.14
CA VAL A 295 -24.84 17.48 12.30
C VAL A 295 -25.23 18.86 11.77
N ASP A 296 -26.48 19.07 11.32
CA ASP A 296 -26.98 20.36 10.88
C ASP A 296 -26.90 21.42 11.99
N GLU A 297 -27.25 21.04 13.23
CA GLU A 297 -27.16 21.93 14.38
C GLU A 297 -25.70 22.29 14.70
N PHE A 298 -24.78 21.32 14.61
CA PHE A 298 -23.34 21.58 14.71
C PHE A 298 -22.87 22.57 13.62
N VAL A 299 -23.21 22.31 12.36
CA VAL A 299 -22.81 23.15 11.21
C VAL A 299 -23.34 24.58 11.37
N LYS A 300 -24.60 24.74 11.79
CA LYS A 300 -25.23 26.05 12.03
C LYS A 300 -24.61 26.77 13.22
N HIS A 301 -24.48 26.10 14.36
CA HIS A 301 -24.03 26.73 15.61
C HIS A 301 -22.52 27.08 15.56
N ARG A 302 -21.69 26.22 14.97
CA ARG A 302 -20.24 26.45 14.79
C ARG A 302 -19.89 27.23 13.52
N ARG A 303 -20.87 27.45 12.62
CA ARG A 303 -20.67 28.06 11.30
C ARG A 303 -19.57 27.36 10.49
N PHE A 304 -19.49 26.03 10.60
CA PHE A 304 -18.34 25.25 10.10
C PHE A 304 -18.19 25.38 8.58
N THR A 305 -19.27 25.13 7.82
CA THR A 305 -19.29 25.27 6.35
C THR A 305 -19.11 26.72 5.90
N GLU A 306 -19.59 27.70 6.69
CA GLU A 306 -19.37 29.11 6.38
C GLU A 306 -17.88 29.46 6.49
N ARG A 307 -17.20 29.03 7.56
CA ARG A 307 -15.76 29.20 7.76
C ARG A 307 -14.97 28.52 6.63
N ALA A 308 -15.32 27.29 6.25
CA ALA A 308 -14.71 26.62 5.10
C ALA A 308 -14.89 27.42 3.80
N ARG A 309 -16.10 27.94 3.53
CA ARG A 309 -16.37 28.77 2.34
C ARG A 309 -15.58 30.07 2.34
N GLN A 310 -15.49 30.75 3.49
CA GLN A 310 -14.69 31.97 3.63
C GLN A 310 -13.21 31.69 3.34
N ILE A 311 -12.67 30.59 3.87
CA ILE A 311 -11.30 30.14 3.61
C ILE A 311 -11.08 29.86 2.13
N ARG A 312 -11.98 29.12 1.45
CA ARG A 312 -11.89 28.86 0.00
C ARG A 312 -11.81 30.15 -0.81
N VAL A 313 -12.60 31.17 -0.44
CA VAL A 313 -12.57 32.48 -1.10
C VAL A 313 -11.27 33.23 -0.82
N LEU A 314 -10.78 33.18 0.43
CA LEU A 314 -9.51 33.82 0.81
C LEU A 314 -8.33 33.22 0.04
N VAL A 315 -8.19 31.89 0.04
CA VAL A 315 -7.13 31.18 -0.70
C VAL A 315 -7.14 31.57 -2.18
N ARG A 316 -8.33 31.60 -2.80
CA ARG A 316 -8.49 31.99 -4.21
C ARG A 316 -8.14 33.46 -4.49
N LYS A 317 -8.36 34.36 -3.53
CA LYS A 317 -7.99 35.78 -3.65
C LYS A 317 -6.48 35.98 -3.48
N THR A 318 -5.86 35.30 -2.52
CA THR A 318 -4.41 35.36 -2.27
C THR A 318 -3.61 34.86 -3.48
N MET A 319 -4.09 33.83 -4.19
CA MET A 319 -3.46 33.41 -5.45
C MET A 319 -3.53 34.45 -6.59
N LYS A 320 -4.45 35.42 -6.52
CA LYS A 320 -4.65 36.44 -7.57
C LYS A 320 -4.01 37.79 -7.26
N SER A 321 -3.56 38.03 -6.02
CA SER A 321 -2.93 39.29 -5.61
C SER A 321 -1.56 39.00 -5.01
N ALA A 322 -0.50 39.22 -5.79
CA ALA A 322 0.89 39.01 -5.40
C ALA A 322 1.44 40.07 -4.41
N SER A 323 0.60 40.98 -3.92
CA SER A 323 0.97 42.00 -2.94
C SER A 323 -0.20 42.29 -2.00
N GLY A 324 0.02 42.10 -0.70
CA GLY A 324 -0.94 42.49 0.33
C GLY A 324 -0.97 41.52 1.50
N GLY A 325 -0.24 41.87 2.57
CA GLY A 325 -0.40 41.22 3.86
C GLY A 325 -1.85 41.35 4.32
N LEU A 326 -2.53 40.22 4.44
CA LEU A 326 -3.84 40.15 5.07
C LEU A 326 -3.64 39.48 6.41
N HIS A 327 -3.89 40.21 7.50
CA HIS A 327 -4.09 39.63 8.82
C HIS A 327 -4.99 38.41 8.70
N SER A 328 -4.63 37.31 9.36
CA SER A 328 -5.48 36.12 9.46
C SER A 328 -6.86 36.54 9.98
N VAL A 329 -7.87 36.55 9.11
CA VAL A 329 -9.24 36.96 9.47
C VAL A 329 -9.84 36.01 10.52
N ILE A 330 -9.29 34.80 10.63
CA ILE A 330 -9.70 33.75 11.56
C ILE A 330 -8.46 33.31 12.34
N ASP A 331 -8.55 33.35 13.68
CA ASP A 331 -7.49 32.90 14.59
C ASP A 331 -7.33 31.36 14.51
N PRO A 332 -6.12 30.84 14.21
CA PRO A 332 -5.84 29.41 14.22
C PRO A 332 -6.25 28.68 15.52
N LEU A 333 -6.20 29.36 16.67
CA LEU A 333 -6.56 28.75 17.95
C LEU A 333 -8.05 28.41 18.05
N GLU A 334 -8.92 29.22 17.44
CA GLU A 334 -10.36 28.91 17.38
C GLU A 334 -10.66 27.74 16.45
N LEU A 335 -9.84 27.53 15.41
CA LEU A 335 -10.03 26.45 14.46
C LEU A 335 -9.62 25.10 15.06
N ASP A 336 -8.58 25.08 15.91
CA ASP A 336 -8.05 23.85 16.53
C ASP A 336 -9.14 23.04 17.25
N ALA A 337 -9.92 23.68 18.12
CA ALA A 337 -11.00 23.01 18.85
C ALA A 337 -12.11 22.50 17.92
N LEU A 338 -12.48 23.28 16.90
CA LEU A 338 -13.53 22.89 15.94
C LEU A 338 -13.10 21.72 15.06
N LEU A 339 -11.84 21.69 14.65
CA LEU A 339 -11.27 20.60 13.86
C LEU A 339 -11.29 19.30 14.65
N VAL A 340 -10.93 19.34 15.95
CA VAL A 340 -11.02 18.17 16.84
C VAL A 340 -12.46 17.70 17.02
N GLU A 341 -13.41 18.61 17.25
CA GLU A 341 -14.84 18.28 17.40
C GLU A 341 -15.36 17.57 16.13
N ALA A 342 -15.05 18.11 14.94
CA ALA A 342 -15.48 17.55 13.66
C ALA A 342 -14.87 16.16 13.38
N THR A 343 -13.56 15.98 13.59
CA THR A 343 -12.92 14.67 13.37
C THR A 343 -13.47 13.62 14.34
N LEU A 344 -13.68 13.99 15.60
CA LEU A 344 -14.18 13.07 16.61
C LEU A 344 -15.64 12.67 16.36
N MET A 345 -16.50 13.58 15.87
CA MET A 345 -17.85 13.23 15.41
C MET A 345 -17.80 12.17 14.31
N ASN A 346 -16.91 12.33 13.32
CA ASN A 346 -16.74 11.34 12.26
C ASN A 346 -16.26 10.00 12.80
N THR A 347 -15.29 9.98 13.72
CA THR A 347 -14.80 8.75 14.35
C THR A 347 -15.93 7.98 15.05
N ARG A 348 -16.84 8.68 15.74
CA ARG A 348 -17.95 8.04 16.46
C ARG A 348 -18.95 7.39 15.51
N VAL A 349 -19.26 8.06 14.41
CA VAL A 349 -20.12 7.49 13.35
C VAL A 349 -19.43 6.32 12.66
N ASP A 350 -18.15 6.42 12.34
CA ASP A 350 -17.39 5.34 11.70
C ASP A 350 -17.31 4.09 12.59
N LEU A 351 -17.03 4.25 13.89
CA LEU A 351 -17.04 3.15 14.86
C LEU A 351 -18.40 2.44 14.92
N TYR A 352 -19.49 3.20 14.91
CA TYR A 352 -20.83 2.66 14.84
C TYR A 352 -21.08 1.88 13.55
N LEU A 353 -20.72 2.42 12.38
CA LEU A 353 -20.89 1.74 11.10
C LEU A 353 -20.04 0.46 11.03
N ARG A 354 -18.83 0.45 11.61
CA ARG A 354 -17.99 -0.76 11.74
C ARG A 354 -18.64 -1.80 12.66
N PHE A 355 -19.21 -1.38 13.78
CA PHE A 355 -19.97 -2.26 14.67
C PHE A 355 -21.13 -2.93 13.92
N ILE A 356 -21.94 -2.16 13.20
CA ILE A 356 -23.05 -2.68 12.40
C ILE A 356 -22.55 -3.65 11.32
N ARG A 357 -21.48 -3.28 10.60
CA ARG A 357 -20.85 -4.15 9.61
C ARG A 357 -20.44 -5.49 10.19
N LYS A 358 -19.80 -5.51 11.36
CA LYS A 358 -19.37 -6.73 12.05
C LYS A 358 -20.56 -7.63 12.40
N LYS A 359 -21.67 -7.06 12.88
CA LYS A 359 -22.90 -7.80 13.20
C LYS A 359 -23.58 -8.39 11.96
N LEU A 360 -23.63 -7.64 10.85
CA LEU A 360 -24.18 -8.14 9.60
C LEU A 360 -23.30 -9.23 8.97
N MET A 361 -21.98 -9.11 9.08
CA MET A 361 -21.07 -10.15 8.61
C MET A 361 -21.27 -11.48 9.36
N SER A 362 -21.48 -11.46 10.68
CA SER A 362 -21.77 -12.69 11.44
C SER A 362 -23.07 -13.37 11.00
N ASP A 363 -24.10 -12.61 10.64
CA ASP A 363 -25.37 -13.16 10.12
C ASP A 363 -25.18 -13.81 8.73
N PHE A 364 -24.37 -13.20 7.86
CA PHE A 364 -24.04 -13.78 6.55
C PHE A 364 -23.16 -15.03 6.63
N ASP A 365 -22.28 -15.12 7.62
CA ASP A 365 -21.46 -16.31 7.83
C ASP A 365 -22.31 -17.51 8.30
N ALA A 366 -23.35 -17.26 9.10
CA ALA A 366 -24.30 -18.27 9.56
C ALA A 366 -25.26 -18.80 8.47
N LEU A 367 -25.33 -18.16 7.30
CA LEU A 367 -26.09 -18.65 6.14
C LEU A 367 -25.33 -19.76 5.40
N ASP A 368 -25.95 -20.94 5.27
CA ASP A 368 -25.56 -21.99 4.32
C ASP A 368 -25.96 -21.57 2.89
N SER A 369 -25.20 -20.64 2.32
CA SER A 369 -25.42 -20.10 0.97
C SER A 369 -24.15 -20.18 0.11
N THR A 370 -24.34 -20.13 -1.21
CA THR A 370 -23.26 -20.27 -2.18
C THR A 370 -22.27 -19.10 -2.02
N LYS A 371 -20.97 -19.33 -2.24
CA LYS A 371 -19.93 -18.28 -2.15
C LYS A 371 -20.30 -17.00 -2.95
N ARG A 372 -20.92 -17.17 -4.12
CA ARG A 372 -21.38 -16.07 -4.99
C ARG A 372 -22.53 -15.24 -4.38
N GLU A 373 -23.43 -15.86 -3.62
CA GLU A 373 -24.53 -15.18 -2.94
C GLU A 373 -24.02 -14.39 -1.74
N LYS A 374 -23.07 -14.95 -0.99
CA LYS A 374 -22.37 -14.24 0.09
C LYS A 374 -21.64 -12.99 -0.44
N GLU A 375 -20.93 -13.11 -1.56
CA GLU A 375 -20.26 -11.96 -2.20
C GLU A 375 -21.24 -10.87 -2.66
N ASN A 376 -22.39 -11.25 -3.23
CA ASN A 376 -23.40 -10.29 -3.65
C ASN A 376 -24.03 -9.54 -2.46
N ARG A 377 -24.38 -10.26 -1.38
CA ARG A 377 -24.91 -9.64 -0.16
C ARG A 377 -23.88 -8.75 0.54
N LEU A 378 -22.59 -9.14 0.52
CA LEU A 378 -21.51 -8.31 1.05
C LEU A 378 -21.37 -7.00 0.26
N LYS A 379 -21.49 -7.05 -1.08
CA LYS A 379 -21.51 -5.85 -1.93
C LYS A 379 -22.71 -4.97 -1.62
N GLU A 380 -23.90 -5.56 -1.47
CA GLU A 380 -25.14 -4.86 -1.13
C GLU A 380 -25.04 -4.17 0.24
N MET A 381 -24.50 -4.86 1.25
CA MET A 381 -24.24 -4.30 2.58
C MET A 381 -23.25 -3.14 2.51
N ASN A 382 -22.13 -3.30 1.82
CA ASN A 382 -21.12 -2.24 1.71
C ASN A 382 -21.67 -1.00 0.99
N ALA A 383 -22.44 -1.19 -0.09
CA ALA A 383 -23.09 -0.09 -0.80
C ALA A 383 -24.13 0.62 0.08
N PHE A 384 -24.86 -0.12 0.91
CA PHE A 384 -25.82 0.44 1.86
C PHE A 384 -25.13 1.25 2.97
N LEU A 385 -24.11 0.71 3.63
CA LEU A 385 -23.44 1.39 4.74
C LEU A 385 -22.63 2.61 4.28
N SER A 386 -21.92 2.51 3.14
CA SER A 386 -21.22 3.66 2.56
C SER A 386 -22.17 4.69 1.92
N GLY A 387 -23.35 4.24 1.49
CA GLY A 387 -24.34 5.06 0.84
C GLY A 387 -25.38 5.69 1.77
N CYS A 388 -25.36 5.39 3.08
CA CYS A 388 -26.32 5.95 4.03
C CYS A 388 -26.15 7.47 4.17
N GLN A 389 -27.23 8.16 4.52
CA GLN A 389 -27.25 9.62 4.46
C GLN A 389 -26.35 10.23 5.54
N LEU A 390 -26.24 9.58 6.71
CA LEU A 390 -25.30 10.01 7.75
C LEU A 390 -23.85 9.90 7.28
N SER A 391 -23.47 8.80 6.61
CA SER A 391 -22.12 8.64 6.06
C SER A 391 -21.79 9.70 5.03
N ARG A 392 -22.71 9.99 4.09
CA ARG A 392 -22.52 11.07 3.10
C ARG A 392 -22.35 12.43 3.73
N THR A 393 -23.19 12.76 4.71
CA THR A 393 -23.11 14.05 5.43
C THR A 393 -21.79 14.17 6.19
N MET A 394 -21.30 13.08 6.79
CA MET A 394 -20.00 13.05 7.44
C MET A 394 -18.84 13.17 6.45
N GLN A 395 -18.93 12.57 5.27
CA GLN A 395 -17.94 12.76 4.20
C GLN A 395 -17.88 14.22 3.73
N GLU A 396 -19.02 14.89 3.60
CA GLU A 396 -19.08 16.33 3.29
C GLU A 396 -18.43 17.17 4.40
N LEU A 397 -18.71 16.83 5.67
CA LEU A 397 -18.08 17.47 6.83
C LEU A 397 -16.56 17.29 6.83
N ILE A 398 -16.07 16.09 6.48
CA ILE A 398 -14.64 15.81 6.33
C ILE A 398 -14.04 16.62 5.16
N GLY A 399 -14.77 16.82 4.06
CA GLY A 399 -14.34 17.70 2.97
C GLY A 399 -14.14 19.16 3.40
N ASP A 400 -15.06 19.69 4.22
CA ASP A 400 -14.90 21.02 4.82
C ASP A 400 -13.75 21.04 5.86
N TYR A 401 -13.58 19.98 6.64
CA TYR A 401 -12.45 19.81 7.56
C TYR A 401 -11.11 19.90 6.83
N ILE A 402 -10.92 19.17 5.72
CA ILE A 402 -9.67 19.17 4.95
C ILE A 402 -9.29 20.59 4.53
N THR A 403 -10.28 21.35 4.04
CA THR A 403 -10.10 22.75 3.64
C THR A 403 -9.66 23.64 4.80
N ILE A 404 -10.28 23.47 5.97
CA ILE A 404 -9.97 24.29 7.16
C ILE A 404 -8.62 23.89 7.76
N GLU A 405 -8.31 22.59 7.80
CA GLU A 405 -7.06 22.05 8.32
C GLU A 405 -5.85 22.51 7.49
N GLU A 406 -5.95 22.52 6.15
CA GLU A 406 -4.90 23.07 5.29
C GLU A 406 -4.61 24.54 5.64
N TYR A 407 -5.66 25.35 5.77
CA TYR A 407 -5.51 26.75 6.15
C TYR A 407 -4.92 26.92 7.55
N TYR A 408 -5.38 26.12 8.51
CA TYR A 408 -4.85 26.08 9.87
C TYR A 408 -3.35 25.78 9.88
N MET A 409 -2.89 24.77 9.13
CA MET A 409 -1.47 24.42 9.01
C MET A 409 -0.65 25.57 8.43
N ARG A 410 -1.08 26.14 7.29
CA ARG A 410 -0.36 27.25 6.63
C ARG A 410 -0.26 28.50 7.51
N GLN A 411 -1.33 28.88 8.20
CA GLN A 411 -1.31 30.06 9.08
C GLN A 411 -0.51 29.82 10.36
N SER A 412 -0.61 28.63 10.94
CA SER A 412 0.16 28.26 12.14
C SER A 412 1.65 28.23 11.85
N MET A 413 2.06 27.72 10.68
CA MET A 413 3.45 27.78 10.21
C MET A 413 3.93 29.23 10.04
N LYS A 414 3.14 30.09 9.38
CA LYS A 414 3.49 31.52 9.24
C LYS A 414 3.67 32.21 10.59
N LYS A 415 2.81 31.89 11.56
CA LYS A 415 2.92 32.41 12.93
C LYS A 415 4.19 31.90 13.62
N ALA A 416 4.50 30.60 13.51
CA ALA A 416 5.74 30.02 14.03
C ALA A 416 6.99 30.70 13.46
N ILE A 417 7.03 30.91 12.14
CA ILE A 417 8.14 31.61 11.47
C ILE A 417 8.26 33.07 11.95
N SER A 418 7.14 33.75 12.21
CA SER A 418 7.16 35.14 12.71
C SER A 418 7.63 35.27 14.16
N MET A 419 7.49 34.20 14.93
CA MET A 419 7.87 34.13 16.36
C MET A 419 9.23 33.45 16.57
N GLU A 420 9.97 33.21 15.48
CA GLU A 420 11.28 32.54 15.49
C GLU A 420 12.25 33.20 16.48
N GLN A 421 12.93 32.36 17.26
CA GLN A 421 14.03 32.74 18.13
C GLN A 421 15.22 31.80 17.92
N VAL A 422 16.42 32.37 17.98
CA VAL A 422 17.69 31.61 17.98
C VAL A 422 18.36 31.88 19.33
N GLU A 423 18.37 30.86 20.20
CA GLU A 423 19.05 30.94 21.49
C GLU A 423 20.57 30.92 21.33
N GLU A 424 21.32 31.54 22.25
CA GLU A 424 22.78 31.72 22.11
C GLU A 424 23.58 30.41 22.00
N LYS A 425 23.07 29.31 22.55
CA LYS A 425 23.72 27.99 22.53
C LYS A 425 23.05 26.99 21.60
N ALA A 426 21.93 27.35 21.00
CA ALA A 426 21.18 26.45 20.12
C ALA A 426 21.81 26.46 18.72
N LEU A 427 21.89 25.27 18.13
CA LEU A 427 22.35 25.11 16.74
C LEU A 427 21.22 25.35 15.73
N THR A 428 19.97 25.33 16.18
CA THR A 428 18.75 25.47 15.38
C THR A 428 17.89 26.60 15.93
N SER A 429 16.96 27.11 15.12
CA SER A 429 15.93 28.02 15.63
C SER A 429 14.74 27.25 16.19
N THR A 430 13.92 27.94 17.00
CA THR A 430 12.65 27.39 17.50
C THR A 430 11.64 27.10 16.38
N MET A 431 11.84 27.67 15.18
CA MET A 431 10.85 27.55 14.10
C MET A 431 10.67 26.12 13.63
N VAL A 432 11.73 25.31 13.60
CA VAL A 432 11.67 23.94 13.09
C VAL A 432 10.79 23.08 14.01
N ASP A 433 11.03 23.14 15.31
CA ASP A 433 10.26 22.37 16.28
C ASP A 433 8.78 22.78 16.26
N ASP A 434 8.48 24.08 16.19
CA ASP A 434 7.11 24.59 16.13
C ASP A 434 6.36 24.17 14.85
N VAL A 435 7.03 24.25 13.69
CA VAL A 435 6.44 23.84 12.39
C VAL A 435 6.16 22.35 12.38
N PHE A 436 7.12 21.51 12.77
CA PHE A 436 6.92 20.06 12.83
C PHE A 436 5.92 19.65 13.91
N PHE A 437 5.81 20.38 15.01
CA PHE A 437 4.75 20.18 16.01
C PHE A 437 3.36 20.40 15.40
N VAL A 438 3.16 21.51 14.67
CA VAL A 438 1.89 21.80 13.99
C VAL A 438 1.55 20.73 12.96
N VAL A 439 2.50 20.35 12.11
CA VAL A 439 2.29 19.31 11.08
C VAL A 439 1.94 17.98 11.72
N ARG A 440 2.72 17.53 12.71
CA ARG A 440 2.46 16.27 13.42
C ARG A 440 1.09 16.27 14.10
N LYS A 441 0.70 17.37 14.73
CA LYS A 441 -0.61 17.53 15.37
C LYS A 441 -1.74 17.38 14.36
N SER A 442 -1.61 18.02 13.19
CA SER A 442 -2.62 18.01 12.13
C SER A 442 -2.77 16.63 11.48
N ILE A 443 -1.66 15.94 11.22
CA ILE A 443 -1.66 14.57 10.70
C ILE A 443 -2.28 13.60 11.72
N ARG A 444 -1.90 13.69 13.00
CA ARG A 444 -2.49 12.85 14.06
C ARG A 444 -3.99 13.08 14.20
N ARG A 445 -4.46 14.33 14.05
CA ARG A 445 -5.88 14.64 14.03
C ARG A 445 -6.57 14.00 12.82
N ALA A 446 -5.96 14.04 11.64
CA ALA A 446 -6.47 13.36 10.45
C ALA A 446 -6.54 11.83 10.66
N LEU A 447 -5.53 11.21 11.26
CA LEU A 447 -5.56 9.79 11.64
C LEU A 447 -6.73 9.48 12.59
N SER A 448 -7.01 10.36 13.54
CA SER A 448 -8.15 10.20 14.46
C SER A 448 -9.51 10.25 13.76
N SER A 449 -9.61 10.94 12.60
CA SER A 449 -10.86 11.05 11.85
C SER A 449 -11.36 9.72 11.28
N ALA A 450 -10.50 8.69 11.21
CA ALA A 450 -10.79 7.39 10.60
C ALA A 450 -11.20 7.42 9.10
N SER A 451 -11.05 8.56 8.42
CA SER A 451 -11.26 8.68 6.98
C SER A 451 -9.95 8.52 6.21
N VAL A 452 -9.84 7.46 5.40
CA VAL A 452 -8.64 7.19 4.58
C VAL A 452 -8.36 8.33 3.61
N ASP A 453 -9.39 8.83 2.93
CA ASP A 453 -9.25 9.93 1.98
C ASP A 453 -8.86 11.25 2.68
N GLY A 454 -9.43 11.51 3.86
CA GLY A 454 -9.04 12.64 4.70
C GLY A 454 -7.58 12.57 5.15
N ILE A 455 -7.12 11.40 5.59
CA ILE A 455 -5.73 11.16 5.99
C ILE A 455 -4.78 11.44 4.81
N CYS A 456 -5.04 10.85 3.65
CA CYS A 456 -4.23 11.05 2.45
C CYS A 456 -4.22 12.54 2.01
N ALA A 457 -5.36 13.21 2.05
CA ALA A 457 -5.44 14.64 1.71
C ALA A 457 -4.58 15.49 2.66
N ILE A 458 -4.69 15.30 3.98
CA ILE A 458 -3.90 16.05 4.96
C ILE A 458 -2.41 15.74 4.85
N LEU A 459 -2.03 14.48 4.61
CA LEU A 459 -0.64 14.12 4.36
C LEU A 459 -0.09 14.84 3.11
N ASN A 460 -0.83 14.86 2.01
CA ASN A 460 -0.44 15.59 0.80
C ASN A 460 -0.30 17.10 1.04
N HIS A 461 -1.23 17.69 1.80
CA HIS A 461 -1.13 19.10 2.20
C HIS A 461 0.08 19.37 3.09
N ALA A 462 0.41 18.45 4.02
CA ALA A 462 1.61 18.55 4.84
C ALA A 462 2.90 18.44 4.02
N VAL A 463 2.93 17.55 3.02
CA VAL A 463 4.06 17.43 2.08
C VAL A 463 4.23 18.71 1.27
N SER A 464 3.18 19.24 0.64
CA SER A 464 3.24 20.53 -0.08
C SER A 464 3.67 21.68 0.84
N LEU A 465 3.12 21.76 2.06
CA LEU A 465 3.51 22.77 3.04
C LEU A 465 5.02 22.73 3.36
N LEU A 466 5.56 21.53 3.62
CA LEU A 466 6.97 21.38 3.98
C LEU A 466 7.90 21.57 2.77
N GLN A 467 7.54 20.99 1.62
CA GLN A 467 8.37 20.97 0.42
C GLN A 467 8.35 22.31 -0.33
N GLU A 468 7.20 22.97 -0.43
CA GLU A 468 7.04 24.20 -1.20
C GLU A 468 7.14 25.41 -0.27
N ASP A 469 6.30 25.51 0.76
CA ASP A 469 6.28 26.73 1.57
C ASP A 469 7.49 26.81 2.54
N PHE A 470 7.76 25.76 3.32
CA PHE A 470 8.77 25.83 4.38
C PHE A 470 10.20 25.79 3.83
N ALA A 471 10.47 24.89 2.87
CA ALA A 471 11.78 24.85 2.21
C ALA A 471 12.07 26.17 1.46
N ASP A 472 11.09 26.79 0.79
CA ASP A 472 11.28 28.09 0.15
C ASP A 472 11.56 29.21 1.16
N VAL A 473 10.92 29.18 2.34
CA VAL A 473 11.21 30.13 3.41
C VAL A 473 12.66 29.99 3.89
N LEU A 474 13.14 28.77 4.14
CA LEU A 474 14.53 28.54 4.53
C LEU A 474 15.50 28.96 3.43
N HIS A 475 15.20 28.62 2.17
CA HIS A 475 16.00 29.03 1.01
C HIS A 475 16.05 30.57 0.86
N ALA A 476 14.90 31.24 1.02
CA ALA A 476 14.82 32.70 0.96
C ALA A 476 15.56 33.36 2.14
N LYS A 477 15.48 32.78 3.34
CA LYS A 477 16.26 33.23 4.51
C LYS A 477 17.76 33.11 4.25
N LEU A 478 18.25 32.00 3.71
CA LEU A 478 19.66 31.85 3.35
C LEU A 478 20.09 32.82 2.25
N LYS A 479 19.29 32.95 1.18
CA LYS A 479 19.60 33.81 0.03
C LYS A 479 19.60 35.30 0.39
N ASN A 480 18.65 35.75 1.21
CA ASN A 480 18.48 37.15 1.57
C ASN A 480 19.24 37.54 2.85
N ASN A 481 19.87 36.59 3.53
CA ASN A 481 20.69 36.89 4.69
C ASN A 481 21.99 37.56 4.23
N ASN A 482 22.19 38.78 4.72
CA ASN A 482 23.33 39.62 4.36
C ASN A 482 24.67 39.11 4.92
N TYR A 483 24.74 37.98 5.62
CA TYR A 483 26.00 37.43 6.15
C TYR A 483 27.09 37.32 5.07
N VAL A 484 26.75 36.78 3.90
CA VAL A 484 27.69 36.66 2.77
C VAL A 484 28.11 38.04 2.25
N ALA A 485 27.16 38.96 2.06
CA ALA A 485 27.42 40.32 1.60
C ALA A 485 28.30 41.11 2.58
N TYR A 486 28.01 41.05 3.88
CA TYR A 486 28.81 41.70 4.92
C TYR A 486 30.20 41.12 5.03
N THR A 487 30.42 39.84 4.71
CA THR A 487 31.76 39.24 4.72
C THR A 487 32.62 39.83 3.59
N ILE A 488 32.02 40.05 2.42
CA ILE A 488 32.68 40.69 1.28
C ILE A 488 32.98 42.15 1.63
N ASP A 489 32.00 42.88 2.18
CA ASP A 489 32.17 44.28 2.57
C ASP A 489 33.19 44.45 3.71
N LEU A 490 33.22 43.57 4.71
CA LEU A 490 34.23 43.58 5.78
C LEU A 490 35.64 43.34 5.23
N SER A 491 35.79 42.42 4.27
CA SER A 491 37.09 42.19 3.64
C SER A 491 37.52 43.40 2.79
N GLN A 492 36.61 44.00 2.03
CA GLN A 492 36.86 45.23 1.27
C GLN A 492 37.13 46.44 2.18
N ALA A 493 36.41 46.58 3.29
CA ALA A 493 36.60 47.63 4.29
C ALA A 493 37.92 47.47 5.05
N TYR A 494 38.36 46.24 5.34
CA TYR A 494 39.69 45.98 5.90
C TYR A 494 40.81 46.42 4.94
N TYR A 495 40.68 46.13 3.63
CA TYR A 495 41.62 46.64 2.62
C TYR A 495 41.50 48.16 2.42
N SER A 496 40.31 48.73 2.63
CA SER A 496 40.03 50.17 2.51
C SER A 496 40.31 50.97 3.80
N MET A 497 40.67 50.32 4.91
CA MET A 497 41.01 50.98 6.18
C MET A 497 42.34 51.76 6.11
N LEU A 498 43.09 51.62 5.00
CA LEU A 498 44.16 52.54 4.60
C LEU A 498 43.62 53.91 4.07
N GLY A 499 42.30 54.08 3.95
CA GLY A 499 41.66 55.34 3.52
C GLY A 499 40.14 55.37 3.76
N THR A 500 39.72 55.90 4.90
CA THR A 500 38.39 56.49 5.19
C THR A 500 37.13 55.80 4.60
N SER A 501 36.38 55.02 5.41
CA SER A 501 34.93 55.21 5.71
C SER A 501 34.24 54.01 6.39
N THR A 502 33.16 54.35 7.11
CA THR A 502 32.10 53.55 7.79
C THR A 502 32.48 52.34 8.67
N PRO A 503 32.23 52.40 10.00
CA PRO A 503 32.37 51.24 10.88
C PRO A 503 31.29 50.19 10.56
N VAL A 504 31.71 48.99 10.16
CA VAL A 504 30.82 47.82 10.03
C VAL A 504 30.35 47.41 11.42
N ASP A 505 29.03 47.30 11.62
CA ASP A 505 28.45 46.86 12.90
C ASP A 505 28.75 45.36 13.14
N MET A 506 29.78 45.09 13.94
CA MET A 506 30.22 43.74 14.29
C MET A 506 29.15 42.92 15.01
N ASN A 507 28.23 43.56 15.74
CA ASN A 507 27.13 42.85 16.40
C ASN A 507 26.10 42.36 15.39
N LEU A 508 25.79 43.19 14.38
CA LEU A 508 24.89 42.81 13.29
C LEU A 508 25.50 41.70 12.42
N TYR A 509 26.80 41.75 12.16
CA TYR A 509 27.53 40.68 11.46
C TYR A 509 27.41 39.34 12.22
N ASP A 510 27.69 39.33 13.52
CA ASP A 510 27.64 38.11 14.31
C ASP A 510 26.21 37.55 14.43
N LYS A 511 25.22 38.43 14.54
CA LYS A 511 23.80 38.05 14.52
C LYS A 511 23.38 37.40 13.20
N ASN A 512 23.75 38.01 12.06
CA ASN A 512 23.43 37.48 10.73
C ASN A 512 24.15 36.15 10.45
N ARG A 513 25.41 36.04 10.91
CA ARG A 513 26.19 34.80 10.87
C ARG A 513 25.51 33.67 11.64
N LYS A 514 25.16 33.92 12.90
CA LYS A 514 24.46 32.93 13.75
C LYS A 514 23.13 32.51 13.13
N ALA A 515 22.33 33.47 12.66
CA ALA A 515 21.06 33.18 11.98
C ALA A 515 21.26 32.33 10.70
N TYR A 516 22.27 32.64 9.87
CA TYR A 516 22.56 31.89 8.65
C TYR A 516 22.87 30.41 8.97
N LEU A 517 23.75 30.19 9.97
CA LEU A 517 24.15 28.84 10.37
C LEU A 517 22.99 28.09 11.04
N ALA A 518 22.16 28.78 11.83
CA ALA A 518 20.95 28.21 12.40
C ALA A 518 19.98 27.76 11.30
N HIS A 519 19.70 28.58 10.28
CA HIS A 519 18.82 28.22 9.16
C HIS A 519 19.35 27.05 8.33
N LEU A 520 20.69 26.95 8.21
CA LEU A 520 21.32 25.83 7.53
C LEU A 520 21.19 24.52 8.32
N ASN A 521 21.34 24.60 9.64
CA ASN A 521 21.08 23.47 10.53
C ASN A 521 19.59 23.12 10.55
N ASP A 522 18.70 24.11 10.51
CA ASP A 522 17.25 23.92 10.47
C ASP A 522 16.83 23.08 9.27
N ALA A 523 17.43 23.30 8.09
CA ALA A 523 17.20 22.48 6.91
C ALA A 523 17.69 21.02 7.08
N ASP A 524 18.86 20.81 7.70
CA ASP A 524 19.40 19.47 8.01
C ASP A 524 18.51 18.73 9.03
N VAL A 525 18.09 19.41 10.10
CA VAL A 525 17.17 18.84 11.11
C VAL A 525 15.82 18.51 10.50
N SER A 526 15.32 19.34 9.60
CA SER A 526 14.05 19.08 8.90
C SER A 526 14.08 17.76 8.13
N MET A 527 15.23 17.38 7.55
CA MET A 527 15.38 16.06 6.91
C MET A 527 15.31 14.90 7.91
N GLU A 528 15.92 15.04 9.08
CA GLU A 528 15.86 14.05 10.17
C GLU A 528 14.42 13.91 10.70
N TYR A 529 13.75 15.04 10.92
CA TYR A 529 12.38 15.09 11.44
C TYR A 529 11.38 14.51 10.45
N LEU A 530 11.52 14.76 9.15
CA LEU A 530 10.69 14.14 8.11
C LEU A 530 10.78 12.61 8.13
N LYS A 531 12.01 12.06 8.20
CA LYS A 531 12.24 10.60 8.25
C LYS A 531 11.60 10.00 9.50
N ARG A 532 11.88 10.57 10.68
CA ARG A 532 11.28 10.11 11.95
C ARG A 532 9.77 10.23 11.97
N LEU A 533 9.21 11.29 11.38
CA LEU A 533 7.78 11.50 11.28
C LEU A 533 7.13 10.41 10.42
N GLY A 534 7.72 10.08 9.27
CA GLY A 534 7.26 8.99 8.40
C GLY A 534 7.22 7.64 9.13
N GLU A 535 8.33 7.24 9.77
CA GLU A 535 8.43 5.99 10.54
C GLU A 535 7.41 5.94 11.69
N THR A 536 7.28 7.04 12.43
CA THR A 536 6.32 7.13 13.55
C THR A 536 4.89 6.99 13.05
N LEU A 537 4.52 7.66 11.97
CA LEU A 537 3.17 7.64 11.41
C LEU A 537 2.80 6.27 10.82
N GLU A 538 3.76 5.53 10.27
CA GLU A 538 3.54 4.16 9.79
C GLU A 538 3.14 3.22 10.94
N THR A 539 3.83 3.34 12.09
CA THR A 539 3.48 2.59 13.30
C THR A 539 2.13 3.02 13.89
N GLU A 540 1.84 4.31 13.93
CA GLU A 540 0.56 4.85 14.43
C GLU A 540 -0.62 4.41 13.58
N THR A 541 -0.48 4.47 12.24
CA THR A 541 -1.49 4.02 11.28
C THR A 541 -1.86 2.56 11.53
N SER A 542 -0.86 1.70 11.70
CA SER A 542 -1.07 0.27 11.96
C SER A 542 -1.80 0.01 13.28
N SER A 543 -1.58 0.85 14.30
CA SER A 543 -2.22 0.71 15.61
C SER A 543 -3.65 1.26 15.68
N LEU A 544 -3.93 2.40 15.03
CA LEU A 544 -5.23 3.08 15.08
C LEU A 544 -6.22 2.52 14.04
N LEU A 545 -5.73 1.90 12.98
CA LEU A 545 -6.53 1.37 11.88
C LEU A 545 -6.18 -0.11 11.62
N PRO A 546 -6.51 -1.04 12.54
CA PRO A 546 -6.21 -2.46 12.35
C PRO A 546 -7.07 -3.12 11.25
N ASP A 547 -8.34 -2.70 11.13
CA ASP A 547 -9.37 -3.36 10.30
C ASP A 547 -9.57 -2.72 8.91
N ILE A 548 -8.69 -1.82 8.45
CA ILE A 548 -8.80 -1.22 7.12
C ILE A 548 -8.37 -2.19 6.01
N SER A 549 -8.91 -1.99 4.81
CA SER A 549 -8.59 -2.84 3.66
C SER A 549 -7.11 -2.74 3.26
N GLU A 550 -6.55 -3.82 2.70
CA GLU A 550 -5.14 -3.81 2.24
C GLU A 550 -4.89 -2.73 1.18
N HIS A 551 -5.88 -2.46 0.33
CA HIS A 551 -5.81 -1.37 -0.65
C HIS A 551 -5.68 0.01 0.03
N ASP A 552 -6.44 0.25 1.10
CA ASP A 552 -6.41 1.52 1.83
C ASP A 552 -5.12 1.68 2.65
N LYS A 553 -4.60 0.59 3.21
CA LYS A 553 -3.27 0.57 3.85
C LYS A 553 -2.18 0.97 2.87
N GLU A 554 -2.21 0.38 1.68
CA GLU A 554 -1.23 0.67 0.62
C GLU A 554 -1.33 2.12 0.14
N LYS A 555 -2.55 2.68 0.04
CA LYS A 555 -2.77 4.09 -0.30
C LYS A 555 -2.13 5.03 0.73
N ILE A 556 -2.31 4.76 2.03
CA ILE A 556 -1.68 5.54 3.10
C ILE A 556 -0.16 5.39 3.06
N ARG A 557 0.34 4.16 2.90
CA ARG A 557 1.79 3.85 2.81
C ARG A 557 2.47 4.62 1.68
N ASN A 558 1.86 4.66 0.49
CA ASN A 558 2.37 5.43 -0.63
C ASN A 558 2.42 6.93 -0.33
N THR A 559 1.38 7.47 0.32
CA THR A 559 1.35 8.89 0.71
C THR A 559 2.40 9.22 1.80
N LEU A 560 2.67 8.29 2.71
CA LEU A 560 3.74 8.43 3.72
C LEU A 560 5.13 8.39 3.07
N GLN A 561 5.31 7.64 1.98
CA GLN A 561 6.57 7.62 1.23
C GLN A 561 6.87 9.00 0.62
N ASP A 562 5.85 9.73 0.17
CA ASP A 562 6.01 11.10 -0.37
C ASP A 562 6.55 12.08 0.69
N LEU A 563 6.19 11.88 1.96
CA LEU A 563 6.77 12.63 3.09
C LEU A 563 8.29 12.40 3.21
N THR A 564 8.75 11.18 2.93
CA THR A 564 10.20 10.88 2.91
C THR A 564 10.88 11.48 1.69
N GLN A 565 10.20 11.52 0.54
CA GLN A 565 10.72 12.16 -0.68
C GLN A 565 10.87 13.68 -0.53
N ALA A 566 10.02 14.33 0.28
CA ALA A 566 10.12 15.76 0.59
C ALA A 566 11.48 16.16 1.21
N THR A 567 12.25 15.21 1.75
CA THR A 567 13.62 15.44 2.24
C THR A 567 14.54 16.01 1.16
N HIS A 568 14.30 15.69 -0.12
CA HIS A 568 15.09 16.21 -1.24
C HIS A 568 15.02 17.73 -1.35
N ALA A 569 13.87 18.36 -1.07
CA ALA A 569 13.76 19.82 -1.13
C ALA A 569 14.67 20.48 -0.10
N PHE A 570 14.73 19.96 1.13
CA PHE A 570 15.64 20.46 2.17
C PHE A 570 17.10 20.16 1.84
N GLN A 571 17.41 19.03 1.21
CA GLN A 571 18.76 18.74 0.72
C GLN A 571 19.25 19.80 -0.28
N VAL A 572 18.39 20.23 -1.21
CA VAL A 572 18.71 21.32 -2.15
C VAL A 572 19.01 22.63 -1.41
N VAL A 573 18.26 22.94 -0.35
CA VAL A 573 18.50 24.12 0.50
C VAL A 573 19.85 24.04 1.22
N VAL A 574 20.20 22.86 1.77
CA VAL A 574 21.49 22.63 2.42
C VAL A 574 22.65 22.76 1.42
N ASP A 575 22.54 22.13 0.26
CA ASP A 575 23.58 22.19 -0.78
C ASP A 575 23.81 23.62 -1.27
N PHE A 576 22.73 24.40 -1.46
CA PHE A 576 22.81 25.81 -1.77
C PHE A 576 23.53 26.60 -0.67
N GLY A 577 23.11 26.44 0.59
CA GLY A 577 23.67 27.16 1.73
C GLY A 577 25.15 26.86 1.98
N ILE A 578 25.56 25.60 1.87
CA ILE A 578 26.97 25.18 1.99
C ILE A 578 27.79 25.69 0.80
N SER A 579 27.26 25.60 -0.42
CA SER A 579 27.95 26.10 -1.62
C SER A 579 28.21 27.62 -1.55
N GLN A 580 27.28 28.40 -0.99
CA GLN A 580 27.48 29.82 -0.74
C GLN A 580 28.56 30.09 0.32
N LEU A 581 28.52 29.39 1.46
CA LEU A 581 29.56 29.50 2.50
C LEU A 581 30.95 29.18 1.93
N HIS A 582 31.03 28.10 1.16
CA HIS A 582 32.25 27.69 0.50
C HIS A 582 32.75 28.79 -0.47
N THR A 583 31.92 29.19 -1.42
CA THR A 583 32.34 30.04 -2.53
C THR A 583 32.66 31.47 -2.09
N ALA A 584 31.86 32.02 -1.18
CA ALA A 584 31.98 33.43 -0.80
C ALA A 584 32.87 33.67 0.42
N ILE A 585 33.03 32.69 1.33
CA ILE A 585 33.77 32.88 2.59
C ILE A 585 35.05 32.04 2.63
N LEU A 586 34.95 30.75 2.36
CA LEU A 586 36.08 29.83 2.56
C LEU A 586 37.07 29.88 1.41
N LYS A 587 36.59 29.84 0.16
CA LYS A 587 37.44 29.86 -1.04
C LYS A 587 38.38 31.08 -1.11
N PRO A 588 37.92 32.33 -0.87
CA PRO A 588 38.81 33.50 -0.86
C PRO A 588 39.86 33.48 0.26
N ARG A 589 39.61 32.76 1.36
CA ARG A 589 40.54 32.61 2.49
C ARG A 589 41.52 31.45 2.30
N ILE A 590 41.09 30.37 1.66
CA ILE A 590 41.94 29.21 1.36
C ILE A 590 43.00 29.56 0.32
N LYS A 591 42.63 30.32 -0.72
CA LYS A 591 43.55 30.64 -1.82
C LYS A 591 44.86 31.29 -1.37
N PRO A 592 44.89 32.36 -0.55
CA PRO A 592 46.13 32.93 -0.03
C PRO A 592 46.96 31.96 0.81
N LEU A 593 46.31 31.06 1.55
CA LEU A 593 47.01 30.03 2.34
C LEU A 593 47.73 29.04 1.43
N VAL A 594 47.11 28.66 0.31
CA VAL A 594 47.74 27.81 -0.71
C VAL A 594 48.79 28.58 -1.50
N ASP A 595 48.59 29.87 -1.78
CA ASP A 595 49.57 30.69 -2.49
C ASP A 595 50.91 30.79 -1.73
N ALA A 596 50.91 30.66 -0.40
CA ALA A 596 52.12 30.54 0.41
C ALA A 596 53.01 29.35 0.01
N PHE A 597 52.43 28.28 -0.54
CA PHE A 597 53.19 27.15 -1.10
C PHE A 597 54.17 27.61 -2.18
N ASN A 598 53.76 28.58 -3.02
CA ASN A 598 54.60 29.08 -4.11
C ASN A 598 55.85 29.83 -3.60
N SER A 599 55.86 30.25 -2.33
CA SER A 599 56.99 30.95 -1.70
C SER A 599 58.02 30.02 -1.07
N VAL A 600 57.71 28.72 -0.96
CA VAL A 600 58.62 27.68 -0.44
C VAL A 600 59.30 26.99 -1.63
N SER A 601 60.62 26.80 -1.55
CA SER A 601 61.36 26.08 -2.58
C SER A 601 61.24 24.58 -2.37
N HIS A 602 60.93 23.84 -3.42
CA HIS A 602 60.97 22.37 -3.44
C HIS A 602 62.13 21.82 -4.29
N ASP A 603 63.00 22.68 -4.81
CA ASP A 603 64.29 22.30 -5.38
C ASP A 603 65.34 22.51 -4.28
N ILE A 604 65.44 21.51 -3.38
CA ILE A 604 66.16 21.60 -2.10
C ILE A 604 67.37 20.65 -2.05
N SER A 605 68.40 21.07 -1.30
CA SER A 605 69.60 20.29 -0.98
C SER A 605 69.43 19.46 0.31
N ASP A 606 70.41 18.61 0.64
CA ASP A 606 70.41 17.82 1.89
C ASP A 606 70.43 18.70 3.16
N GLU A 607 71.12 19.85 3.13
CA GLU A 607 71.17 20.80 4.26
C GLU A 607 69.80 21.48 4.45
N ASP A 608 69.15 21.86 3.35
CA ASP A 608 67.80 22.46 3.36
C ASP A 608 66.75 21.45 3.84
N TYR A 609 66.86 20.19 3.41
CA TYR A 609 65.97 19.11 3.85
C TYR A 609 66.07 18.86 5.36
N GLY A 610 67.28 18.83 5.92
CA GLY A 610 67.48 18.73 7.37
C GLY A 610 66.89 19.92 8.15
N ALA A 611 66.94 21.13 7.59
CA ALA A 611 66.29 22.30 8.16
C ALA A 611 64.76 22.19 8.13
N TYR A 612 64.18 21.65 7.05
CA TYR A 612 62.73 21.45 6.91
C TYR A 612 62.20 20.31 7.81
N GLU A 613 63.03 19.30 8.12
CA GLU A 613 62.66 18.29 9.12
C GLU A 613 62.59 18.86 10.54
N ALA A 614 63.42 19.86 10.86
CA ALA A 614 63.41 20.51 12.17
C ALA A 614 62.29 21.55 12.31
N ALA A 615 61.97 22.28 11.23
CA ALA A 615 60.90 23.27 11.19
C ALA A 615 60.21 23.25 9.82
N ASP A 616 58.99 22.73 9.78
CA ASP A 616 58.24 22.61 8.52
C ASP A 616 57.86 23.99 7.97
N PRO A 617 58.21 24.31 6.71
CA PRO A 617 58.04 25.66 6.16
C PRO A 617 56.60 25.95 5.69
N PHE A 618 55.74 24.95 5.56
CA PHE A 618 54.43 25.10 4.89
C PHE A 618 53.27 24.37 5.57
N VAL A 619 53.28 23.03 5.61
CA VAL A 619 52.10 22.22 5.95
C VAL A 619 51.66 22.40 7.39
N GLU A 620 52.57 22.57 8.36
CA GLU A 620 52.18 22.77 9.76
C GLU A 620 51.41 24.07 9.96
N ASN A 621 51.93 25.18 9.40
CA ASN A 621 51.26 26.47 9.42
C ASN A 621 49.97 26.45 8.59
N PHE A 622 49.96 25.78 7.44
CA PHE A 622 48.77 25.62 6.61
C PHE A 622 47.65 24.88 7.37
N VAL A 623 47.97 23.73 7.97
CA VAL A 623 47.03 22.94 8.79
C VAL A 623 46.52 23.74 9.97
N PHE A 624 47.38 24.50 10.66
CA PHE A 624 46.96 25.38 11.76
C PHE A 624 45.93 26.44 11.31
N ASN A 625 46.17 27.09 10.18
CA ASN A 625 45.26 28.10 9.63
C ASN A 625 43.93 27.50 9.16
N VAL A 626 43.96 26.35 8.48
CA VAL A 626 42.75 25.63 8.08
C VAL A 626 41.95 25.16 9.30
N ARG A 627 42.63 24.69 10.36
CA ARG A 627 41.99 24.31 11.62
C ARG A 627 41.32 25.48 12.30
N THR A 628 41.98 26.63 12.33
CA THR A 628 41.41 27.86 12.90
C THR A 628 40.20 28.34 12.09
N LEU A 629 40.25 28.23 10.76
CA LEU A 629 39.14 28.57 9.87
C LEU A 629 37.91 27.67 10.10
N LEU A 630 38.12 26.36 10.25
CA LEU A 630 37.06 25.36 10.40
C LEU A 630 36.52 25.24 11.83
N GLY A 631 37.35 25.50 12.86
CA GLY A 631 36.98 25.27 14.26
C GLY A 631 35.74 26.06 14.71
N PHE A 632 35.50 27.24 14.13
CA PHE A 632 34.26 27.97 14.39
C PHE A 632 33.04 27.22 13.83
N PHE A 633 33.12 26.73 12.59
CA PHE A 633 32.02 25.99 11.96
C PHE A 633 31.79 24.62 12.61
N GLU A 634 32.83 24.01 13.18
CA GLU A 634 32.72 22.75 13.93
C GLU A 634 31.81 22.86 15.15
N THR A 635 31.83 24.02 15.83
CA THR A 635 30.96 24.29 16.99
C THR A 635 29.59 24.83 16.62
N ALA A 636 29.44 25.42 15.44
CA ALA A 636 28.23 26.12 15.01
C ALA A 636 27.34 25.33 14.01
N LEU A 637 27.87 24.28 13.39
CA LEU A 637 27.12 23.41 12.47
C LEU A 637 26.87 22.04 13.09
N ARG A 638 25.77 21.41 12.68
CA ARG A 638 25.58 19.97 12.91
C ARG A 638 26.65 19.17 12.18
N LYS A 639 26.95 17.97 12.70
CA LYS A 639 27.99 17.08 12.18
C LYS A 639 27.80 16.76 10.68
N SER A 640 26.56 16.52 10.24
CA SER A 640 26.18 16.30 8.83
C SER A 640 26.60 17.48 7.94
N ASN A 641 26.14 18.69 8.28
CA ASN A 641 26.50 19.92 7.58
C ASN A 641 27.99 20.24 7.62
N PHE A 642 28.65 20.01 8.76
CA PHE A 642 30.09 20.22 8.91
C PHE A 642 30.89 19.26 8.01
N ASP A 643 30.54 17.98 8.00
CA ASP A 643 31.19 16.98 7.14
C ASP A 643 31.01 17.32 5.65
N LEU A 644 29.84 17.86 5.27
CA LEU A 644 29.60 18.37 3.92
C LEU A 644 30.45 19.62 3.63
N LEU A 645 30.57 20.56 4.57
CA LEU A 645 31.44 21.74 4.43
C LEU A 645 32.91 21.34 4.22
N VAL A 646 33.41 20.39 5.02
CA VAL A 646 34.78 19.87 4.88
C VAL A 646 34.98 19.15 3.54
N LYS A 647 33.93 18.51 2.99
CA LYS A 647 33.98 17.95 1.62
C LYS A 647 34.30 19.02 0.58
N TYR A 648 33.61 20.16 0.63
CA TYR A 648 33.85 21.28 -0.28
C TYR A 648 35.23 21.89 -0.07
N VAL A 649 35.62 22.12 1.19
CA VAL A 649 36.93 22.68 1.54
C VAL A 649 38.07 21.77 1.11
N GLY A 650 37.99 20.46 1.38
CA GLY A 650 39.02 19.52 0.98
C GLY A 650 39.15 19.41 -0.54
N ALA A 651 38.04 19.47 -1.29
CA ALA A 651 38.08 19.50 -2.75
C ALA A 651 38.72 20.80 -3.28
N GLU A 652 38.41 21.97 -2.70
CA GLU A 652 39.02 23.24 -3.08
C GLU A 652 40.51 23.29 -2.74
N ILE A 653 40.91 22.79 -1.56
CA ILE A 653 42.33 22.69 -1.18
C ILE A 653 43.07 21.78 -2.16
N ALA A 654 42.52 20.61 -2.50
CA ALA A 654 43.15 19.68 -3.45
C ALA A 654 43.33 20.32 -4.83
N ASP A 655 42.31 21.01 -5.36
CA ASP A 655 42.36 21.68 -6.67
C ASP A 655 43.35 22.86 -6.69
N GLN A 656 43.35 23.70 -5.65
CA GLN A 656 44.29 24.84 -5.56
C GLN A 656 45.74 24.36 -5.37
N LEU A 657 45.95 23.34 -4.52
CA LEU A 657 47.28 22.81 -4.25
C LEU A 657 47.85 22.08 -5.47
N GLU A 658 47.04 21.32 -6.21
CA GLU A 658 47.46 20.70 -7.49
C GLU A 658 47.95 21.79 -8.47
N LYS A 659 47.22 22.90 -8.58
CA LYS A 659 47.62 24.05 -9.43
C LYS A 659 48.88 24.77 -8.93
N ALA A 660 49.14 24.80 -7.63
CA ALA A 660 50.36 25.38 -7.07
C ALA A 660 51.57 24.47 -7.34
N VAL A 661 51.41 23.16 -7.10
CA VAL A 661 52.42 22.15 -7.34
C VAL A 661 52.89 22.13 -8.79
N LEU A 662 51.96 22.21 -9.75
CA LEU A 662 52.30 22.21 -11.18
C LEU A 662 53.07 23.44 -11.67
N LYS A 663 53.26 24.47 -10.83
CA LYS A 663 54.01 25.70 -11.18
C LYS A 663 55.45 25.70 -10.66
N GLN A 664 55.82 24.75 -9.81
CA GLN A 664 57.15 24.70 -9.19
C GLN A 664 58.05 23.63 -9.81
N LYS A 665 59.34 23.70 -9.46
CA LYS A 665 60.33 22.67 -9.77
C LYS A 665 60.69 21.89 -8.50
N TYR A 666 61.05 20.63 -8.68
CA TYR A 666 61.27 19.69 -7.59
C TYR A 666 62.63 19.00 -7.72
N SER A 667 63.34 18.87 -6.60
CA SER A 667 64.42 17.88 -6.44
C SER A 667 63.84 16.55 -5.94
N ARG A 668 64.65 15.48 -5.87
CA ARG A 668 64.24 14.18 -5.29
C ARG A 668 63.72 14.35 -3.85
N LEU A 669 64.46 15.10 -3.03
CA LEU A 669 64.12 15.39 -1.64
C LEU A 669 62.88 16.29 -1.55
N GLY A 670 62.71 17.23 -2.48
CA GLY A 670 61.48 18.01 -2.60
C GLY A 670 60.24 17.18 -2.93
N GLY A 671 60.39 16.11 -3.73
CA GLY A 671 59.34 15.13 -3.97
C GLY A 671 58.93 14.35 -2.72
N ILE A 672 59.90 13.98 -1.87
CA ILE A 672 59.66 13.33 -0.56
C ILE A 672 58.95 14.30 0.39
N GLN A 673 59.41 15.55 0.46
CA GLN A 673 58.79 16.60 1.28
C GLN A 673 57.34 16.86 0.84
N LEU A 674 57.05 17.01 -0.46
CA LEU A 674 55.69 17.18 -0.97
C LEU A 674 54.78 15.98 -0.60
N ASP A 675 55.28 14.75 -0.70
CA ASP A 675 54.54 13.55 -0.31
C ASP A 675 54.26 13.49 1.21
N LYS A 676 55.18 14.01 2.05
CA LYS A 676 54.95 14.20 3.49
C LYS A 676 53.86 15.25 3.75
N GLU A 677 53.92 16.40 3.06
CA GLU A 677 52.95 17.49 3.20
C GLU A 677 51.52 17.07 2.80
N VAL A 678 51.38 16.42 1.64
CA VAL A 678 50.08 15.90 1.16
C VAL A 678 49.52 14.86 2.13
N ARG A 679 50.36 13.97 2.69
CA ARG A 679 49.92 12.99 3.70
C ARG A 679 49.49 13.63 5.01
N SER A 680 50.24 14.61 5.51
CA SER A 680 49.91 15.36 6.74
C SER A 680 48.58 16.10 6.61
N LEU A 681 48.34 16.75 5.47
CA LEU A 681 47.08 17.42 5.18
C LEU A 681 45.91 16.44 5.10
N LEU A 682 46.11 15.31 4.41
CA LEU A 682 45.11 14.25 4.29
C LEU A 682 44.77 13.64 5.66
N GLN A 683 45.77 13.44 6.53
CA GLN A 683 45.58 12.95 7.89
C GLN A 683 44.75 13.92 8.72
N TYR A 684 45.04 15.23 8.64
CA TYR A 684 44.26 16.23 9.33
C TYR A 684 42.80 16.28 8.85
N LEU A 685 42.56 16.41 7.55
CA LEU A 685 41.20 16.48 7.00
C LEU A 685 40.40 15.20 7.28
N SER A 686 41.05 14.03 7.24
CA SER A 686 40.41 12.75 7.59
C SER A 686 40.12 12.63 9.09
N SER A 687 40.85 13.34 9.96
CA SER A 687 40.63 13.32 11.42
C SER A 687 39.38 14.09 11.85
N ILE A 688 38.93 15.06 11.04
CA ILE A 688 37.79 15.93 11.35
C ILE A 688 36.49 15.49 10.67
N THR A 689 36.54 14.63 9.63
CA THR A 689 35.36 14.13 8.92
C THR A 689 34.98 12.71 9.31
N SER A 690 33.69 12.36 9.18
CA SER A 690 33.21 10.98 9.37
C SER A 690 33.52 10.04 8.19
N TRP A 691 33.80 10.59 7.00
CA TRP A 691 34.03 9.86 5.76
C TRP A 691 35.45 10.10 5.21
N SER A 692 35.91 9.22 4.32
CA SER A 692 37.26 9.26 3.76
C SER A 692 37.40 10.32 2.66
N ILE A 693 38.24 11.33 2.88
CA ILE A 693 38.51 12.39 1.90
C ILE A 693 39.52 11.99 0.81
N ARG A 694 40.06 10.77 0.90
CA ARG A 694 41.12 10.24 0.00
C ARG A 694 40.76 10.35 -1.48
N ASP A 695 39.50 10.13 -1.83
CA ASP A 695 39.02 10.25 -3.22
C ASP A 695 39.29 11.64 -3.82
N LYS A 696 39.11 12.71 -3.02
CA LYS A 696 39.32 14.09 -3.47
C LYS A 696 40.81 14.44 -3.60
N PHE A 697 41.65 13.81 -2.80
CA PHE A 697 43.10 13.97 -2.85
C PHE A 697 43.80 12.99 -3.79
N ALA A 698 43.08 12.05 -4.40
CA ALA A 698 43.68 10.97 -5.19
C ALA A 698 44.58 11.49 -6.32
N ARG A 699 44.18 12.56 -7.03
CA ARG A 699 44.99 13.17 -8.09
C ARG A 699 46.28 13.77 -7.55
N ILE A 700 46.21 14.62 -6.52
CA ILE A 700 47.41 15.24 -5.96
C ILE A 700 48.33 14.23 -5.27
N THR A 701 47.79 13.17 -4.66
CA THR A 701 48.60 12.05 -4.14
C THR A 701 49.31 11.32 -5.29
N GLN A 702 48.67 11.12 -6.44
CA GLN A 702 49.33 10.57 -7.63
C GLN A 702 50.41 11.52 -8.17
N VAL A 703 50.17 12.83 -8.21
CA VAL A 703 51.19 13.83 -8.58
C VAL A 703 52.40 13.76 -7.65
N ALA A 704 52.18 13.73 -6.33
CA ALA A 704 53.24 13.57 -5.34
C ALA A 704 53.99 12.24 -5.51
N THR A 705 53.27 11.15 -5.80
CA THR A 705 53.88 9.83 -6.06
C THR A 705 54.80 9.87 -7.29
N ILE A 706 54.36 10.51 -8.39
CA ILE A 706 55.16 10.67 -9.62
C ILE A 706 56.42 11.51 -9.35
N LEU A 707 56.30 12.57 -8.56
CA LEU A 707 57.43 13.42 -8.17
C LEU A 707 58.36 12.73 -7.16
N ASN A 708 57.88 11.70 -6.46
CA ASN A 708 58.58 10.93 -5.44
C ASN A 708 59.22 9.62 -5.97
N VAL A 709 59.38 9.46 -7.29
CA VAL A 709 60.06 8.29 -7.87
C VAL A 709 61.59 8.46 -7.87
N ASP A 710 62.35 7.40 -7.63
CA ASP A 710 63.82 7.40 -7.67
C ASP A 710 64.34 7.48 -9.11
N SER A 711 63.73 6.76 -10.05
CA SER A 711 64.17 6.72 -11.45
C SER A 711 63.03 6.59 -12.46
N LEU A 712 63.30 6.98 -13.71
CA LEU A 712 62.34 6.82 -14.81
C LEU A 712 61.96 5.34 -15.09
N VAL A 713 62.82 4.39 -14.71
CA VAL A 713 62.56 2.95 -14.83
C VAL A 713 61.52 2.51 -13.78
N GLU A 714 61.70 2.93 -12.53
CA GLU A 714 60.74 2.67 -11.46
C GLU A 714 59.36 3.26 -11.80
N PHE A 715 59.31 4.47 -12.38
CA PHE A 715 58.04 5.05 -12.83
C PHE A 715 57.38 4.20 -13.93
N GLN A 716 58.17 3.71 -14.90
CA GLN A 716 57.65 2.85 -15.97
C GLN A 716 57.09 1.53 -15.43
N ASP A 717 57.70 0.99 -14.37
CA ASP A 717 57.20 -0.21 -13.69
C ASP A 717 55.92 0.08 -12.89
N LEU A 718 55.84 1.23 -12.20
CA LEU A 718 54.62 1.69 -11.50
C LEU A 718 53.45 1.98 -12.46
N TRP A 719 53.75 2.40 -13.69
CA TRP A 719 52.75 2.68 -14.72
C TRP A 719 52.25 1.41 -15.43
N ASN A 720 53.09 0.38 -15.53
CA ASN A 720 52.76 -0.87 -16.22
C ASN A 720 51.74 -1.71 -15.40
N PRO A 721 50.55 -2.02 -15.94
CA PRO A 721 49.55 -2.84 -15.23
C PRO A 721 50.03 -4.25 -14.87
N SER A 722 51.10 -4.71 -15.51
CA SER A 722 51.64 -6.08 -15.39
C SER A 722 52.63 -6.25 -14.23
N SER A 723 53.00 -5.18 -13.51
CA SER A 723 54.00 -5.19 -12.43
C SER A 723 53.46 -5.60 -11.06
N GLY A 724 52.16 -5.94 -10.95
CA GLY A 724 51.52 -6.39 -9.72
C GLY A 724 51.03 -5.27 -8.78
N ILE A 725 51.39 -4.00 -9.04
CA ILE A 725 50.90 -2.82 -8.32
C ILE A 725 49.84 -2.13 -9.20
N THR A 726 48.55 -2.41 -8.96
CA THR A 726 47.45 -1.79 -9.72
C THR A 726 47.02 -0.47 -9.08
N LEU A 727 47.73 0.62 -9.40
CA LEU A 727 47.25 1.97 -9.10
C LEU A 727 46.22 2.40 -10.15
N ALA A 728 45.01 2.77 -9.72
CA ALA A 728 44.00 3.33 -10.62
C ALA A 728 44.35 4.79 -10.97
N TRP A 729 45.18 4.98 -12.00
CA TRP A 729 45.64 6.29 -12.47
C TRP A 729 44.46 7.18 -12.89
N ARG A 730 44.37 8.38 -12.29
CA ARG A 730 43.46 9.47 -12.67
C ARG A 730 44.14 10.53 -13.52
N VAL A 731 45.47 10.46 -13.59
CA VAL A 731 46.35 11.31 -14.39
C VAL A 731 46.56 10.63 -15.74
N THR A 732 46.48 11.40 -16.82
CA THR A 732 46.70 10.92 -18.19
C THR A 732 48.18 10.76 -18.51
N PRO A 733 48.57 9.95 -19.51
CA PRO A 733 49.97 9.82 -19.93
C PRO A 733 50.65 11.16 -20.27
N SER A 734 49.91 12.10 -20.86
CA SER A 734 50.39 13.45 -21.17
C SER A 734 50.66 14.28 -19.90
N GLU A 735 49.73 14.25 -18.94
CA GLU A 735 49.91 14.93 -17.65
C GLU A 735 51.06 14.31 -16.87
N ALA A 736 51.22 12.98 -16.87
CA ALA A 736 52.33 12.30 -16.20
C ALA A 736 53.69 12.75 -16.75
N ARG A 737 53.83 12.87 -18.08
CA ARG A 737 55.04 13.42 -18.70
C ARG A 737 55.29 14.88 -18.31
N GLN A 738 54.23 15.69 -18.20
CA GLN A 738 54.33 17.07 -17.74
C GLN A 738 54.78 17.14 -16.28
N ILE A 739 54.21 16.30 -15.40
CA ILE A 739 54.60 16.24 -13.97
C ILE A 739 56.05 15.81 -13.83
N LEU A 740 56.49 14.76 -14.55
CA LEU A 740 57.89 14.33 -14.56
C LEU A 740 58.84 15.43 -15.03
N SER A 741 58.40 16.33 -15.93
CA SER A 741 59.23 17.44 -16.40
C SER A 741 59.46 18.53 -15.35
N LEU A 742 58.74 18.49 -14.22
CA LEU A 742 58.95 19.39 -13.08
C LEU A 742 60.15 18.97 -12.22
N ARG A 743 60.66 17.73 -12.36
CA ARG A 743 61.86 17.24 -11.69
C ARG A 743 63.13 17.80 -12.34
N SER A 744 63.99 18.45 -11.55
CA SER A 744 65.20 19.14 -12.05
C SER A 744 66.28 18.18 -12.55
N ASP A 745 66.25 16.93 -12.10
CA ASP A 745 67.21 15.87 -12.42
C ASP A 745 66.87 15.04 -13.68
N PHE A 746 65.62 15.06 -14.14
CA PHE A 746 65.19 14.30 -15.32
C PHE A 746 65.33 15.07 -16.63
N ARG A 747 65.96 14.44 -17.63
CA ARG A 747 66.14 15.04 -18.95
C ARG A 747 64.88 14.89 -19.81
N SER A 748 64.49 15.97 -20.50
CA SER A 748 63.29 15.99 -21.36
C SER A 748 63.28 14.89 -22.44
N ASP A 749 64.44 14.54 -22.99
CA ASP A 749 64.56 13.50 -24.02
C ASP A 749 64.35 12.09 -23.47
N GLU A 750 64.66 11.86 -22.19
CA GLU A 750 64.47 10.58 -21.52
C GLU A 750 62.99 10.38 -21.14
N ILE A 751 62.33 11.44 -20.68
CA ILE A 751 60.88 11.45 -20.39
C ILE A 751 60.06 11.14 -21.66
N LYS A 752 60.47 11.68 -22.82
CA LYS A 752 59.81 11.41 -24.12
C LYS A 752 59.93 9.95 -24.58
N ARG A 753 60.96 9.23 -24.12
CA ARG A 753 61.21 7.81 -24.48
C ARG A 753 60.40 6.82 -23.63
N LEU A 754 59.73 7.28 -22.57
CA LEU A 754 58.86 6.44 -21.74
C LEU A 754 57.65 5.90 -22.52
N LYS A 755 57.42 4.60 -22.36
CA LYS A 755 56.23 3.90 -22.86
C LYS A 755 55.16 3.91 -21.76
N LEU A 756 54.21 4.84 -21.87
CA LEU A 756 53.08 5.05 -20.95
C LEU A 756 51.77 4.71 -21.65
#